data_AF-A0A2U1NRI3-F1
#
_entry.id   AF-A0A2U1NRI3-F1
#
_cell.length_a   1.000
_cell.length_b   1.000
_cell.length_c   1.000
_cell.angle_alpha   90.00
_cell.angle_beta   90.00
_cell.angle_gamma   90.00
#
_symmetry.space_group_name_H-M   'P 1'
#
loop_
_entity.id
_entity.type
_entity.pdbx_description
1 polymer ?
#
loop_
_entity_poly.entity_id
_entity_poly.type
_entity_poly.pdbx_seq_one_letter_code
_entity_poly.pdbx_strand_id
1 'polypeptide(L)'
;MESLKSVLTHPSDFYLLLKLKIAAKQAEKNIPTEPNLRFCYAMLHKVSKSFSFVIQHLGNELRDAIAAKQAEKHIPTEPNLRFCYAMLHKVSKSFSFVIQHLGNELRHAVCIFYLVLRALDTIEDDTSIDIETKIPILIEFHRLIYNPDWHFECGTKQSKVLMDQFYNVSKAFLELNKSYQKVIEDTAMKMGVGMAKFIRNETVVEFMWTFQVDTINDYDEYCHYVAGLVGIGLSKLFHASGKEISLPDPISNSMGLFLQKANIIRDFHEDINEVPKPLIFWPRKIWSKYVNKVEDLRHKANSEKALECLNDMVTNALLHIEDCLKYMSDLRDPAIFRFCAIPQIMAIGTLALCYNNIKVFRGVVKMRRGLMAKVIDQTKTMADVYGAFYDFSFLLEFKIDSKDPNAKTTFSRIKAVQKICRDSGTIDKRESYIAINEPSNGPALVCIFYLVLRALDTIGMSFTSMHIHSEDDTSIDIETKIPILIEYHRLIYNPDWHFECGTKQSKVLMDQFYNVSKAFLELNKSYQKVIEDTAMKMGVGMAKFIRNEVETINDYDEYCHYAAGLVGLGLSKLFHVSGKEISLPDPISNSMGLFLQKANIIRDFHEDINEVPKPLIFWPREIWSKYVNKVEDLRHKANSEKALECLNDMVTNALIHIEDCLKYMSDLRDPAIFRFCAIPQIMAIGTLALCYNNIKVFRGVVKMRRGWNTLVPRKVNVFIWRALNGRIPVRNELDKKGIDMDSVLCPCCENALESVDHSLVLCEKATYIWERIFDWWGIVLVDAFTIKDILHHSGGSSLGKEAEVLWHAVLLVAVYFIWKSRNMKVFKGKMENGSKLFKDIQLKAFEWISRRSKRWNLQWEIWLERPFNCPQIGADGLMAKVIDRTKTMADVYGAFYDFSFLLESKIDSKDPNAKTTFSRIKAVQKICRDSGTIDKRESYIAIEEPSNGPALVALLIVILAILYAYLRADRAT
;
A
#
# COMPACT_ATOMS: atom_id res chain seq x y z
N MET A 1 -5.79 17.56 -18.24
CA MET A 1 -4.50 17.54 -18.95
C MET A 1 -3.36 18.14 -18.11
N GLU A 2 -3.51 18.33 -16.79
CA GLU A 2 -2.58 19.15 -15.97
C GLU A 2 -1.77 18.36 -14.93
N SER A 3 -1.87 17.02 -14.90
CA SER A 3 -1.04 16.16 -14.03
C SER A 3 0.43 16.08 -14.48
N LEU A 4 0.77 16.59 -15.68
CA LEU A 4 2.09 16.43 -16.29
C LEU A 4 3.20 17.20 -15.58
N LYS A 5 2.92 18.42 -15.09
CA LYS A 5 3.98 19.35 -14.66
C LYS A 5 4.55 19.01 -13.28
N SER A 6 3.77 18.30 -12.44
CA SER A 6 4.24 17.75 -11.16
C SER A 6 5.10 16.50 -11.34
N VAL A 7 4.81 15.70 -12.37
CA VAL A 7 5.56 14.47 -12.69
C VAL A 7 6.96 14.83 -13.20
N LEU A 8 7.10 15.95 -13.91
CA LEU A 8 8.37 16.38 -14.50
C LEU A 8 9.36 17.03 -13.52
N THR A 9 8.96 17.37 -12.28
CA THR A 9 9.82 18.12 -11.34
C THR A 9 10.40 17.30 -10.19
N HIS A 10 9.72 16.23 -9.75
CA HIS A 10 10.25 15.22 -8.81
C HIS A 10 9.72 13.82 -9.16
N PRO A 11 10.08 13.27 -10.33
CA PRO A 11 9.50 12.03 -10.86
C PRO A 11 9.71 10.80 -9.96
N SER A 12 10.76 10.77 -9.12
CA SER A 12 11.08 9.69 -8.18
C SER A 12 10.07 9.55 -7.02
N ASP A 13 9.46 10.66 -6.57
CA ASP A 13 8.54 10.67 -5.42
C ASP A 13 7.10 10.29 -5.81
N PHE A 14 6.72 10.52 -7.06
CA PHE A 14 5.35 10.28 -7.54
C PHE A 14 4.96 8.80 -7.46
N TYR A 15 5.86 7.90 -7.86
CA TYR A 15 5.64 6.46 -7.79
C TYR A 15 5.46 5.97 -6.35
N LEU A 16 6.24 6.52 -5.41
CA LEU A 16 6.23 6.18 -3.98
C LEU A 16 4.95 6.67 -3.29
N LEU A 17 4.52 7.89 -3.60
CA LEU A 17 3.28 8.48 -3.09
C LEU A 17 2.04 7.79 -3.66
N LEU A 18 2.08 7.40 -4.94
CA LEU A 18 1.01 6.62 -5.57
C LEU A 18 0.91 5.23 -4.93
N LYS A 19 2.04 4.56 -4.68
CA LYS A 19 2.09 3.30 -3.93
C LYS A 19 1.50 3.44 -2.52
N LEU A 20 1.88 4.46 -1.75
CA LEU A 20 1.31 4.70 -0.42
C LEU A 20 -0.19 4.96 -0.46
N LYS A 21 -0.67 5.76 -1.41
CA LYS A 21 -2.10 6.07 -1.54
C LYS A 21 -2.92 4.86 -2.00
N ILE A 22 -2.33 4.02 -2.84
CA ILE A 22 -2.91 2.71 -3.23
C ILE A 22 -2.91 1.76 -2.02
N ALA A 23 -1.83 1.70 -1.24
CA ALA A 23 -1.73 0.87 -0.04
C ALA A 23 -2.74 1.27 1.04
N ALA A 24 -2.89 2.58 1.32
CA ALA A 24 -3.89 3.12 2.24
C ALA A 24 -5.33 2.73 1.82
N LYS A 25 -5.64 2.89 0.53
CA LYS A 25 -6.95 2.52 -0.05
C LYS A 25 -7.16 1.00 -0.16
N GLN A 26 -6.08 0.23 -0.14
CA GLN A 26 -6.11 -1.23 -0.08
C GLN A 26 -6.32 -1.71 1.37
N ALA A 27 -5.77 -1.01 2.36
CA ALA A 27 -5.94 -1.30 3.78
C ALA A 27 -7.39 -1.14 4.25
N GLU A 28 -8.11 -0.13 3.75
CA GLU A 28 -9.56 0.02 3.97
C GLU A 28 -10.40 -1.15 3.43
N LYS A 29 -9.85 -1.96 2.51
CA LYS A 29 -10.51 -3.14 1.94
C LYS A 29 -10.19 -4.44 2.67
N ASN A 30 -9.24 -4.41 3.62
CA ASN A 30 -8.80 -5.56 4.41
C ASN A 30 -9.35 -5.51 5.85
N ILE A 31 -10.41 -4.75 6.10
CA ILE A 31 -11.02 -4.61 7.43
C ILE A 31 -11.77 -5.90 7.80
N PRO A 32 -11.47 -6.55 8.94
CA PRO A 32 -12.18 -7.75 9.41
C PRO A 32 -13.68 -7.61 9.36
N THR A 33 -14.34 -8.74 9.13
CA THR A 33 -15.79 -8.79 8.99
C THR A 33 -16.50 -8.98 10.32
N GLU A 34 -15.81 -9.50 11.34
CA GLU A 34 -16.34 -9.55 12.69
C GLU A 34 -16.52 -8.12 13.25
N PRO A 35 -17.69 -7.78 13.83
CA PRO A 35 -18.00 -6.41 14.25
C PRO A 35 -16.99 -5.81 15.25
N ASN A 36 -16.54 -6.63 16.21
CA ASN A 36 -15.61 -6.23 17.26
C ASN A 36 -14.21 -5.95 16.69
N LEU A 37 -13.73 -6.83 15.81
CA LEU A 37 -12.44 -6.68 15.13
C LEU A 37 -12.48 -5.54 14.10
N ARG A 38 -13.60 -5.37 13.38
CA ARG A 38 -13.86 -4.23 12.50
C ARG A 38 -13.76 -2.90 13.24
N PHE A 39 -14.36 -2.82 14.43
CA PHE A 39 -14.23 -1.67 15.30
C PHE A 39 -12.76 -1.43 15.69
N CYS A 40 -12.03 -2.49 16.10
CA CYS A 40 -10.63 -2.37 16.47
C CYS A 40 -9.76 -1.83 15.31
N TYR A 41 -9.91 -2.35 14.09
CA TYR A 41 -9.16 -1.86 12.93
C TYR A 41 -9.55 -0.43 12.52
N ALA A 42 -10.85 -0.11 12.53
CA ALA A 42 -11.33 1.23 12.20
C ALA A 42 -10.89 2.27 13.24
N MET A 43 -10.87 1.90 14.51
CA MET A 43 -10.43 2.77 15.60
C MET A 43 -8.93 3.00 15.56
N LEU A 44 -8.11 2.00 15.22
CA LEU A 44 -6.66 2.19 15.11
C LEU A 44 -6.29 3.33 14.15
N HIS A 45 -6.90 3.36 12.95
CA HIS A 45 -6.72 4.45 11.98
C HIS A 45 -7.11 5.84 12.52
N LYS A 46 -8.09 5.88 13.43
CA LYS A 46 -8.65 7.10 14.02
C LYS A 46 -7.82 7.59 15.22
N VAL A 47 -7.26 6.68 16.02
CA VAL A 47 -6.46 7.02 17.21
C VAL A 47 -4.97 7.19 16.91
N SER A 48 -4.43 6.53 15.87
CA SER A 48 -3.02 6.63 15.49
C SER A 48 -2.76 6.37 14.00
N LYS A 49 -2.69 7.45 13.22
CA LYS A 49 -2.43 7.39 11.77
C LYS A 49 -1.07 6.76 11.46
N SER A 50 -0.02 7.12 12.20
CA SER A 50 1.36 6.62 12.00
C SER A 50 1.48 5.13 12.31
N PHE A 51 0.93 4.66 13.44
CA PHE A 51 0.99 3.25 13.82
C PHE A 51 0.14 2.37 12.89
N SER A 52 -1.01 2.89 12.45
CA SER A 52 -1.87 2.26 11.45
C SER A 52 -1.19 2.03 10.08
N PHE A 53 -0.24 2.88 9.66
CA PHE A 53 0.52 2.65 8.42
C PHE A 53 1.63 1.59 8.59
N VAL A 54 2.25 1.53 9.77
CA VAL A 54 3.34 0.59 10.05
C VAL A 54 2.80 -0.83 10.28
N ILE A 55 1.65 -0.98 10.94
CA ILE A 55 1.00 -2.28 11.19
C ILE A 55 0.58 -3.00 9.89
N GLN A 56 0.36 -2.26 8.79
CA GLN A 56 0.06 -2.83 7.47
C GLN A 56 1.24 -3.61 6.88
N HIS A 57 2.47 -3.38 7.38
CA HIS A 57 3.67 -4.11 6.97
C HIS A 57 3.77 -5.48 7.61
N LEU A 58 3.01 -5.74 8.69
CA LEU A 58 2.77 -7.07 9.27
C LEU A 58 1.84 -7.92 8.40
N GLY A 59 1.81 -7.66 7.09
CA GLY A 59 0.75 -8.13 6.19
C GLY A 59 0.47 -9.63 6.24
N ASN A 60 -0.63 -10.03 5.61
CA ASN A 60 -0.90 -11.41 5.18
C ASN A 60 0.12 -11.91 4.12
N GLU A 61 1.30 -11.31 4.03
CA GLU A 61 2.31 -11.46 2.99
C GLU A 61 3.43 -12.37 3.45
N LEU A 62 3.14 -13.67 3.47
CA LEU A 62 4.17 -14.68 3.66
C LEU A 62 3.76 -15.96 2.93
N ARG A 63 4.05 -15.99 1.62
CA ARG A 63 4.20 -17.25 0.85
C ARG A 63 5.15 -17.10 -0.33
N ASP A 64 5.24 -15.92 -0.94
CA ASP A 64 6.03 -15.77 -2.18
C ASP A 64 7.55 -15.66 -1.96
N ALA A 65 8.02 -15.26 -0.77
CA ALA A 65 9.47 -15.11 -0.49
C ALA A 65 10.12 -16.40 0.06
N ILE A 66 9.34 -17.32 0.64
CA ILE A 66 9.83 -18.61 1.15
C ILE A 66 9.83 -19.68 0.05
N ALA A 67 8.89 -19.62 -0.90
CA ALA A 67 8.81 -20.58 -2.01
C ALA A 67 9.97 -20.46 -3.03
N ALA A 68 10.49 -19.24 -3.25
CA ALA A 68 11.59 -19.03 -4.20
C ALA A 68 12.93 -19.63 -3.73
N LYS A 69 13.15 -19.74 -2.42
CA LYS A 69 14.40 -20.28 -1.82
C LYS A 69 14.38 -21.79 -1.60
N GLN A 70 13.19 -22.43 -1.63
CA GLN A 70 13.07 -23.89 -1.53
C GLN A 70 13.17 -24.60 -2.89
N ALA A 71 12.88 -23.91 -4.00
CA ALA A 71 12.93 -24.47 -5.35
C ALA A 71 14.35 -24.80 -5.87
N GLU A 72 15.41 -24.25 -5.25
CA GLU A 72 16.79 -24.58 -5.62
C GLU A 72 17.30 -25.89 -5.01
N LYS A 73 16.57 -26.52 -4.07
CA LYS A 73 17.09 -27.66 -3.30
C LYS A 73 16.92 -29.04 -3.95
N HIS A 74 16.27 -29.17 -5.11
CA HIS A 74 15.99 -30.48 -5.75
C HIS A 74 16.14 -30.43 -7.28
N ILE A 75 17.23 -29.85 -7.79
CA ILE A 75 17.56 -29.95 -9.21
C ILE A 75 18.28 -31.29 -9.43
N PRO A 76 17.77 -32.18 -10.29
CA PRO A 76 18.43 -33.45 -10.60
C PRO A 76 19.84 -33.21 -11.16
N THR A 77 20.76 -34.11 -10.83
CA THR A 77 22.15 -34.05 -11.28
C THR A 77 22.29 -34.36 -12.77
N GLU A 78 21.34 -35.11 -13.33
CA GLU A 78 21.31 -35.55 -14.72
C GLU A 78 21.13 -34.35 -15.67
N PRO A 79 22.02 -34.13 -16.64
CA PRO A 79 22.00 -32.94 -17.51
C PRO A 79 20.68 -32.74 -18.27
N ASN A 80 20.12 -33.82 -18.81
CA ASN A 80 18.88 -33.80 -19.59
C ASN A 80 17.68 -33.41 -18.72
N LEU A 81 17.55 -34.04 -17.56
CA LEU A 81 16.45 -33.77 -16.63
C LEU A 81 16.56 -32.39 -15.99
N ARG A 82 17.79 -31.93 -15.70
CA ARG A 82 18.06 -30.55 -15.27
C ARG A 82 17.60 -29.54 -16.31
N PHE A 83 17.86 -29.79 -17.59
CA PHE A 83 17.32 -28.97 -18.67
C PHE A 83 15.79 -28.96 -18.64
N CYS A 84 15.15 -30.13 -18.52
CA CYS A 84 13.69 -30.23 -18.45
C CYS A 84 13.10 -29.36 -17.32
N TYR A 85 13.62 -29.45 -16.09
CA TYR A 85 13.13 -28.62 -14.98
C TYR A 85 13.40 -27.12 -15.18
N ALA A 86 14.58 -26.77 -15.71
CA ALA A 86 14.90 -25.38 -16.02
C ALA A 86 13.98 -24.83 -17.12
N MET A 87 13.65 -25.65 -18.11
CA MET A 87 12.76 -25.27 -19.19
C MET A 87 11.31 -25.17 -18.71
N LEU A 88 10.83 -26.13 -17.91
CA LEU A 88 9.50 -26.11 -17.30
C LEU A 88 9.22 -24.79 -16.57
N HIS A 89 10.18 -24.32 -15.76
CA HIS A 89 10.08 -23.02 -15.08
C HIS A 89 10.04 -21.82 -16.02
N LYS A 90 10.70 -21.91 -17.18
CA LYS A 90 10.73 -20.86 -18.20
C LYS A 90 9.43 -20.80 -19.01
N VAL A 91 8.88 -21.95 -19.40
CA VAL A 91 7.68 -22.03 -20.24
C VAL A 91 6.38 -22.00 -19.43
N SER A 92 6.40 -22.35 -18.15
CA SER A 92 5.18 -22.42 -17.32
C SER A 92 5.41 -22.10 -15.85
N LYS A 93 5.41 -20.80 -15.52
CA LYS A 93 5.72 -20.33 -14.16
C LYS A 93 4.73 -20.80 -13.10
N SER A 94 3.43 -20.90 -13.39
CA SER A 94 2.42 -21.33 -12.40
C SER A 94 2.38 -22.84 -12.26
N PHE A 95 2.44 -23.56 -13.39
CA PHE A 95 2.35 -25.02 -13.39
C PHE A 95 3.63 -25.70 -12.87
N SER A 96 4.81 -25.08 -13.06
CA SER A 96 6.07 -25.58 -12.50
C SER A 96 6.04 -25.68 -10.97
N PHE A 97 5.32 -24.79 -10.27
CA PHE A 97 5.12 -24.88 -8.82
C PHE A 97 4.17 -26.02 -8.43
N VAL A 98 3.14 -26.27 -9.23
CA VAL A 98 2.16 -27.33 -8.93
C VAL A 98 2.79 -28.71 -9.11
N ILE A 99 3.57 -28.92 -10.18
CA ILE A 99 4.29 -30.17 -10.46
C ILE A 99 5.22 -30.57 -9.31
N GLN A 100 5.86 -29.61 -8.64
CA GLN A 100 6.78 -29.89 -7.53
C GLN A 100 6.12 -30.60 -6.33
N HIS A 101 4.80 -30.61 -6.22
CA HIS A 101 4.09 -31.33 -5.17
C HIS A 101 4.15 -32.84 -5.34
N LEU A 102 4.37 -33.34 -6.57
CA LEU A 102 4.44 -34.77 -6.87
C LEU A 102 5.72 -35.40 -6.31
N GLY A 103 5.68 -36.69 -5.98
CA GLY A 103 6.87 -37.46 -5.60
C GLY A 103 7.85 -37.64 -6.76
N ASN A 104 9.13 -37.92 -6.47
CA ASN A 104 10.24 -37.85 -7.46
C ASN A 104 9.95 -38.54 -8.80
N GLU A 105 9.55 -39.81 -8.79
CA GLU A 105 9.30 -40.59 -10.02
C GLU A 105 8.18 -39.97 -10.88
N LEU A 106 7.02 -39.73 -10.28
CA LEU A 106 5.86 -39.17 -10.97
C LEU A 106 6.09 -37.71 -11.39
N ARG A 107 6.88 -36.96 -10.62
CA ARG A 107 7.28 -35.59 -10.95
C ARG A 107 8.10 -35.53 -12.24
N HIS A 108 9.01 -36.50 -12.44
CA HIS A 108 9.83 -36.58 -13.65
C HIS A 108 8.93 -36.88 -14.86
N ALA A 109 8.06 -37.89 -14.73
CA ALA A 109 7.12 -38.27 -15.78
C ALA A 109 6.19 -37.11 -16.17
N VAL A 110 5.61 -36.40 -15.20
CA VAL A 110 4.71 -35.25 -15.46
C VAL A 110 5.47 -34.03 -16.02
N CYS A 111 6.71 -33.79 -15.58
CA CYS A 111 7.56 -32.73 -16.16
C CYS A 111 7.82 -32.98 -17.64
N ILE A 112 8.22 -34.20 -18.01
CA ILE A 112 8.48 -34.59 -19.39
C ILE A 112 7.18 -34.58 -20.21
N PHE A 113 6.10 -35.15 -19.67
CA PHE A 113 4.77 -35.11 -20.29
C PHE A 113 4.36 -33.67 -20.62
N TYR A 114 4.54 -32.72 -19.69
CA TYR A 114 4.23 -31.31 -19.94
C TYR A 114 5.09 -30.71 -21.06
N LEU A 115 6.39 -30.96 -21.07
CA LEU A 115 7.29 -30.41 -22.10
C LEU A 115 7.05 -31.01 -23.48
N VAL A 116 6.73 -32.30 -23.56
CA VAL A 116 6.32 -32.97 -24.80
C VAL A 116 5.08 -32.31 -25.38
N LEU A 117 4.03 -32.14 -24.55
CA LEU A 117 2.80 -31.50 -25.03
C LEU A 117 3.00 -30.01 -25.33
N ARG A 118 3.86 -29.31 -24.59
CA ARG A 118 4.19 -27.90 -24.87
C ARG A 118 4.98 -27.72 -26.16
N ALA A 119 5.81 -28.69 -26.53
CA ALA A 119 6.49 -28.71 -27.83
C ALA A 119 5.48 -28.95 -28.96
N LEU A 120 4.54 -29.88 -28.78
CA LEU A 120 3.46 -30.12 -29.74
C LEU A 120 2.58 -28.86 -29.94
N ASP A 121 2.17 -28.23 -28.85
CA ASP A 121 1.44 -26.95 -28.81
C ASP A 121 2.21 -25.81 -29.51
N THR A 122 3.54 -25.77 -29.35
CA THR A 122 4.39 -24.79 -30.05
C THR A 122 4.38 -24.98 -31.57
N ILE A 123 4.26 -26.22 -32.06
CA ILE A 123 4.17 -26.51 -33.50
C ILE A 123 2.79 -26.11 -34.03
N GLU A 124 1.73 -26.34 -33.26
CA GLU A 124 0.38 -25.92 -33.62
C GLU A 124 0.29 -24.38 -33.72
N ASP A 125 0.68 -23.68 -32.65
CA ASP A 125 0.55 -22.24 -32.47
C ASP A 125 1.41 -21.42 -33.43
N ASP A 126 2.53 -21.98 -33.93
CA ASP A 126 3.44 -21.22 -34.78
C ASP A 126 2.86 -21.01 -36.18
N THR A 127 2.30 -19.81 -36.38
CA THR A 127 1.71 -19.37 -37.64
C THR A 127 2.71 -19.22 -38.80
N SER A 128 4.02 -19.30 -38.54
CA SER A 128 5.06 -19.24 -39.58
C SER A 128 5.31 -20.56 -40.30
N ILE A 129 4.84 -21.69 -39.74
CA ILE A 129 5.00 -23.01 -40.34
C ILE A 129 3.88 -23.25 -41.35
N ASP A 130 4.26 -23.60 -42.57
CA ASP A 130 3.33 -23.98 -43.62
C ASP A 130 2.48 -25.21 -43.24
N ILE A 131 1.21 -25.21 -43.62
CA ILE A 131 0.24 -26.23 -43.23
C ILE A 131 0.62 -27.63 -43.78
N GLU A 132 1.21 -27.70 -44.97
CA GLU A 132 1.66 -28.96 -45.57
C GLU A 132 2.83 -29.58 -44.79
N THR A 133 3.62 -28.75 -44.11
CA THR A 133 4.71 -29.19 -43.22
C THR A 133 4.20 -29.47 -41.81
N LYS A 134 3.31 -28.62 -41.28
CA LYS A 134 2.80 -28.68 -39.91
C LYS A 134 2.00 -29.96 -39.63
N ILE A 135 1.05 -30.29 -40.51
CA ILE A 135 0.13 -31.42 -40.32
C ILE A 135 0.85 -32.77 -40.17
N PRO A 136 1.78 -33.16 -41.07
CA PRO A 136 2.52 -34.42 -40.92
C PRO A 136 3.31 -34.47 -39.60
N ILE A 137 3.95 -33.36 -39.21
CA ILE A 137 4.71 -33.29 -37.96
C ILE A 137 3.79 -33.52 -36.76
N LEU A 138 2.62 -32.86 -36.70
CA LEU A 138 1.67 -33.03 -35.59
C LEU A 138 1.20 -34.50 -35.45
N ILE A 139 0.89 -35.16 -36.57
CA ILE A 139 0.41 -36.56 -36.57
C ILE A 139 1.53 -37.52 -36.12
N GLU A 140 2.75 -37.32 -36.64
CA GLU A 140 3.89 -38.21 -36.38
C GLU A 140 4.68 -37.84 -35.13
N PHE A 141 4.36 -36.72 -34.45
CA PHE A 141 5.11 -36.21 -33.30
C PHE A 141 5.34 -37.26 -32.22
N HIS A 142 4.33 -38.10 -31.95
CA HIS A 142 4.44 -39.20 -30.98
C HIS A 142 5.59 -40.17 -31.26
N ARG A 143 5.97 -40.38 -32.54
CA ARG A 143 7.12 -41.19 -32.94
C ARG A 143 8.42 -40.40 -32.87
N LEU A 144 8.37 -39.10 -33.18
CA LEU A 144 9.53 -38.21 -33.19
C LEU A 144 10.12 -38.03 -31.78
N ILE A 145 9.32 -38.14 -30.71
CA ILE A 145 9.80 -38.11 -29.31
C ILE A 145 10.82 -39.23 -29.03
N TYR A 146 10.74 -40.37 -29.73
CA TYR A 146 11.70 -41.47 -29.57
C TYR A 146 13.03 -41.21 -30.27
N ASN A 147 13.12 -40.21 -31.14
CA ASN A 147 14.35 -39.86 -31.86
C ASN A 147 15.12 -38.77 -31.09
N PRO A 148 16.28 -39.08 -30.48
CA PRO A 148 17.08 -38.10 -29.73
C PRO A 148 17.73 -37.04 -30.61
N ASP A 149 17.84 -37.26 -31.93
CA ASP A 149 18.48 -36.33 -32.86
C ASP A 149 17.46 -35.40 -33.54
N TRP A 150 16.16 -35.66 -33.30
CA TRP A 150 15.11 -34.84 -33.86
C TRP A 150 15.03 -33.47 -33.18
N HIS A 151 15.04 -32.44 -33.99
CA HIS A 151 14.80 -31.05 -33.61
C HIS A 151 14.06 -30.36 -34.75
N PHE A 152 13.31 -29.32 -34.42
CA PHE A 152 12.58 -28.54 -35.40
C PHE A 152 12.57 -27.09 -34.95
N GLU A 153 13.14 -26.18 -35.73
CA GLU A 153 13.22 -24.78 -35.34
C GLU A 153 11.86 -24.09 -35.49
N CYS A 154 11.11 -23.97 -34.38
CA CYS A 154 9.86 -23.21 -34.36
C CYS A 154 9.58 -22.59 -32.98
N GLY A 155 8.59 -21.70 -32.94
CA GLY A 155 8.14 -20.97 -31.76
C GLY A 155 8.91 -19.68 -31.50
N THR A 156 8.50 -18.97 -30.44
CA THR A 156 9.13 -17.72 -30.01
C THR A 156 9.72 -17.82 -28.61
N LYS A 157 10.74 -16.99 -28.34
CA LYS A 157 11.38 -16.84 -27.03
C LYS A 157 11.78 -18.19 -26.40
N GLN A 158 11.19 -18.57 -25.27
CA GLN A 158 11.53 -19.78 -24.51
C GLN A 158 11.03 -21.05 -25.18
N SER A 159 9.91 -20.99 -25.91
CA SER A 159 9.42 -22.13 -26.71
C SER A 159 10.39 -22.48 -27.83
N LYS A 160 11.03 -21.49 -28.45
CA LYS A 160 12.11 -21.75 -29.42
C LYS A 160 13.27 -22.53 -28.80
N VAL A 161 13.72 -22.15 -27.60
CA VAL A 161 14.80 -22.88 -26.91
C VAL A 161 14.38 -24.31 -26.55
N LEU A 162 13.12 -24.54 -26.19
CA LEU A 162 12.58 -25.89 -25.97
C LEU A 162 12.66 -26.73 -27.26
N MET A 163 12.26 -26.16 -28.39
CA MET A 163 12.25 -26.83 -29.69
C MET A 163 13.66 -27.09 -30.24
N ASP A 164 14.54 -26.08 -30.18
CA ASP A 164 15.94 -26.18 -30.60
C ASP A 164 16.71 -27.24 -29.78
N GLN A 165 16.34 -27.42 -28.50
CA GLN A 165 16.99 -28.37 -27.59
C GLN A 165 16.07 -29.53 -27.16
N PHE A 166 15.11 -29.89 -28.02
CA PHE A 166 14.12 -30.92 -27.72
C PHE A 166 14.76 -32.30 -27.47
N TYR A 167 15.95 -32.55 -28.03
CA TYR A 167 16.75 -33.75 -27.76
C TYR A 167 16.97 -34.03 -26.26
N ASN A 168 17.07 -33.01 -25.41
CA ASN A 168 17.20 -33.20 -23.96
C ASN A 168 15.91 -33.79 -23.37
N VAL A 169 14.74 -33.37 -23.89
CA VAL A 169 13.43 -33.90 -23.50
C VAL A 169 13.27 -35.33 -24.00
N SER A 170 13.63 -35.63 -25.26
CA SER A 170 13.60 -36.99 -25.82
C SER A 170 14.49 -37.95 -25.04
N LYS A 171 15.71 -37.54 -24.68
CA LYS A 171 16.62 -38.36 -23.85
C LYS A 171 16.04 -38.63 -22.46
N ALA A 172 15.51 -37.60 -21.79
CA ALA A 172 14.86 -37.77 -20.49
C ALA A 172 13.59 -38.64 -20.59
N PHE A 173 12.84 -38.56 -21.68
CA PHE A 173 11.68 -39.40 -21.97
C PHE A 173 12.06 -40.88 -22.08
N LEU A 174 13.15 -41.20 -22.79
CA LEU A 174 13.63 -42.57 -22.96
C LEU A 174 14.10 -43.21 -21.64
N GLU A 175 14.49 -42.39 -20.65
CA GLU A 175 14.86 -42.82 -19.29
C GLU A 175 13.64 -43.15 -18.41
N LEU A 176 12.41 -42.79 -18.81
CA LEU A 176 11.19 -43.10 -18.04
C LEU A 176 10.82 -44.58 -18.10
N ASN A 177 10.03 -45.04 -17.12
CA ASN A 177 9.41 -46.36 -17.17
C ASN A 177 8.53 -46.53 -18.43
N LYS A 178 8.54 -47.73 -19.01
CA LYS A 178 7.81 -48.03 -20.25
C LYS A 178 6.30 -47.80 -20.16
N SER A 179 5.73 -47.96 -18.97
CA SER A 179 4.33 -47.62 -18.70
C SER A 179 4.06 -46.13 -18.89
N TYR A 180 4.92 -45.23 -18.39
CA TYR A 180 4.78 -43.79 -18.60
C TYR A 180 5.04 -43.38 -20.04
N GLN A 181 6.05 -43.95 -20.69
CA GLN A 181 6.35 -43.67 -22.11
C GLN A 181 5.11 -43.92 -22.98
N LYS A 182 4.44 -45.07 -22.79
CA LYS A 182 3.23 -45.44 -23.52
C LYS A 182 2.06 -44.47 -23.31
N VAL A 183 1.90 -43.94 -22.09
CA VAL A 183 0.84 -42.95 -21.79
C VAL A 183 1.12 -41.62 -22.49
N ILE A 184 2.36 -41.12 -22.39
CA ILE A 184 2.78 -39.87 -23.03
C ILE A 184 2.64 -39.98 -24.56
N GLU A 185 3.05 -41.10 -25.15
CA GLU A 185 2.91 -41.40 -26.58
C GLU A 185 1.44 -41.41 -27.02
N ASP A 186 0.58 -42.17 -26.34
CA ASP A 186 -0.86 -42.26 -26.66
C ASP A 186 -1.54 -40.89 -26.60
N THR A 187 -1.24 -40.09 -25.57
CA THR A 187 -1.78 -38.74 -25.44
C THR A 187 -1.25 -37.81 -26.53
N ALA A 188 0.06 -37.79 -26.80
CA ALA A 188 0.65 -36.95 -27.83
C ALA A 188 0.12 -37.29 -29.22
N MET A 189 -0.06 -38.59 -29.52
CA MET A 189 -0.66 -39.06 -30.78
C MET A 189 -2.08 -38.54 -30.95
N LYS A 190 -2.95 -38.73 -29.96
CA LYS A 190 -4.35 -38.32 -30.04
C LYS A 190 -4.50 -36.80 -30.09
N MET A 191 -3.69 -36.07 -29.35
CA MET A 191 -3.66 -34.61 -29.35
C MET A 191 -3.18 -34.07 -30.70
N GLY A 192 -2.11 -34.63 -31.27
CA GLY A 192 -1.58 -34.24 -32.59
C GLY A 192 -2.55 -34.51 -33.73
N VAL A 193 -3.25 -35.66 -33.71
CA VAL A 193 -4.33 -35.96 -34.68
C VAL A 193 -5.49 -34.98 -34.51
N GLY A 194 -5.86 -34.64 -33.28
CA GLY A 194 -6.90 -33.65 -32.97
C GLY A 194 -6.57 -32.26 -33.49
N MET A 195 -5.38 -31.73 -33.17
CA MET A 195 -4.89 -30.44 -33.67
C MET A 195 -4.88 -30.42 -35.20
N ALA A 196 -4.35 -31.47 -35.83
CA ALA A 196 -4.35 -31.59 -37.29
C ALA A 196 -5.76 -31.61 -37.90
N LYS A 197 -6.76 -32.21 -37.22
CA LYS A 197 -8.17 -32.18 -37.64
C LYS A 197 -8.71 -30.75 -37.69
N PHE A 198 -8.46 -29.96 -36.64
CA PHE A 198 -8.94 -28.58 -36.56
C PHE A 198 -8.21 -27.66 -37.55
N ILE A 199 -6.91 -27.87 -37.82
CA ILE A 199 -6.16 -27.16 -38.86
C ILE A 199 -6.64 -27.52 -40.28
N ARG A 200 -6.85 -28.81 -40.59
CA ARG A 200 -7.32 -29.25 -41.91
C ARG A 200 -8.69 -28.68 -42.27
N ASN A 201 -9.59 -28.57 -41.29
CA ASN A 201 -10.89 -27.99 -41.53
C ASN A 201 -10.82 -26.48 -41.85
N GLU A 202 -9.74 -25.77 -41.49
CA GLU A 202 -9.51 -24.39 -41.96
C GLU A 202 -9.17 -24.30 -43.47
N THR A 203 -8.58 -25.35 -44.06
CA THR A 203 -8.03 -25.31 -45.45
C THR A 203 -9.02 -25.54 -46.59
N VAL A 204 -10.22 -26.08 -46.36
CA VAL A 204 -11.12 -26.54 -47.45
C VAL A 204 -12.02 -25.43 -48.04
N VAL A 205 -11.95 -24.19 -47.54
CA VAL A 205 -12.84 -23.09 -47.99
C VAL A 205 -12.04 -21.86 -48.43
N GLU A 206 -11.30 -22.01 -49.54
CA GLU A 206 -10.43 -20.97 -50.14
C GLU A 206 -11.15 -19.66 -50.54
N PHE A 207 -12.50 -19.63 -50.58
CA PHE A 207 -13.27 -18.47 -51.03
C PHE A 207 -14.22 -17.85 -49.99
N MET A 208 -14.26 -18.35 -48.75
CA MET A 208 -15.00 -17.74 -47.65
C MET A 208 -14.36 -18.16 -46.31
N TRP A 209 -13.33 -17.40 -45.90
CA TRP A 209 -12.43 -17.71 -44.80
C TRP A 209 -13.06 -17.57 -43.41
N THR A 210 -13.81 -18.58 -42.92
CA THR A 210 -14.08 -18.76 -41.48
C THR A 210 -14.50 -20.20 -41.20
N PHE A 211 -13.56 -21.10 -40.87
CA PHE A 211 -13.88 -22.34 -40.15
C PHE A 211 -13.57 -22.13 -38.67
N GLN A 212 -14.52 -21.47 -37.99
CA GLN A 212 -14.50 -21.20 -36.56
C GLN A 212 -15.16 -22.38 -35.83
N VAL A 213 -14.79 -22.61 -34.57
CA VAL A 213 -15.59 -23.43 -33.65
C VAL A 213 -17.05 -22.96 -33.76
N ASP A 214 -17.93 -23.76 -34.37
CA ASP A 214 -19.28 -23.29 -34.72
C ASP A 214 -20.26 -23.70 -33.63
N THR A 215 -20.33 -24.99 -33.33
CA THR A 215 -21.25 -25.55 -32.34
C THR A 215 -20.61 -25.68 -30.96
N ILE A 216 -21.44 -25.91 -29.94
CA ILE A 216 -20.96 -26.23 -28.59
C ILE A 216 -20.22 -27.58 -28.60
N ASN A 217 -20.62 -28.52 -29.45
CA ASN A 217 -19.95 -29.81 -29.59
C ASN A 217 -18.55 -29.64 -30.19
N ASP A 218 -18.37 -28.77 -31.19
CA ASP A 218 -17.05 -28.47 -31.74
C ASP A 218 -16.15 -27.83 -30.68
N TYR A 219 -16.72 -26.99 -29.81
CA TYR A 219 -16.00 -26.36 -28.71
C TYR A 219 -15.54 -27.39 -27.67
N ASP A 220 -16.43 -28.31 -27.30
CA ASP A 220 -16.12 -29.41 -26.38
C ASP A 220 -15.13 -30.40 -26.99
N GLU A 221 -15.23 -30.69 -28.29
CA GLU A 221 -14.30 -31.56 -29.02
C GLU A 221 -12.90 -30.92 -29.14
N TYR A 222 -12.83 -29.62 -29.44
CA TYR A 222 -11.56 -28.89 -29.43
C TYR A 222 -10.91 -28.94 -28.04
N CYS A 223 -11.68 -28.58 -26.99
CA CYS A 223 -11.19 -28.63 -25.62
C CYS A 223 -10.82 -30.06 -25.18
N HIS A 224 -11.49 -31.08 -25.70
CA HIS A 224 -11.13 -32.49 -25.47
C HIS A 224 -9.73 -32.78 -25.98
N TYR A 225 -9.41 -32.41 -27.23
CA TYR A 225 -8.08 -32.72 -27.78
C TYR A 225 -6.95 -31.98 -27.08
N VAL A 226 -7.09 -30.67 -26.82
CA VAL A 226 -5.98 -29.85 -26.30
C VAL A 226 -5.84 -29.88 -24.78
N ALA A 227 -6.88 -30.28 -24.03
CA ALA A 227 -6.86 -30.28 -22.57
C ALA A 227 -7.52 -31.50 -21.92
N GLY A 228 -8.62 -32.01 -22.49
CA GLY A 228 -9.30 -33.20 -21.98
C GLY A 228 -8.42 -34.45 -21.99
N LEU A 229 -7.70 -34.67 -23.10
CA LEU A 229 -6.70 -35.73 -23.23
C LEU A 229 -5.52 -35.57 -22.26
N VAL A 230 -5.20 -34.34 -21.85
CA VAL A 230 -4.19 -34.06 -20.82
C VAL A 230 -4.69 -34.56 -19.46
N GLY A 231 -5.95 -34.28 -19.13
CA GLY A 231 -6.61 -34.83 -17.93
C GLY A 231 -6.62 -36.35 -17.91
N ILE A 232 -7.01 -36.99 -19.02
CA ILE A 232 -6.99 -38.46 -19.17
C ILE A 232 -5.56 -39.02 -19.08
N GLY A 233 -4.59 -38.37 -19.73
CA GLY A 233 -3.18 -38.76 -19.69
C GLY A 233 -2.60 -38.71 -18.27
N LEU A 234 -2.87 -37.63 -17.53
CA LEU A 234 -2.47 -37.50 -16.13
C LEU A 234 -3.10 -38.59 -15.25
N SER A 235 -4.41 -38.86 -15.38
CA SER A 235 -5.08 -39.97 -14.68
C SER A 235 -4.40 -41.31 -14.94
N LYS A 236 -4.00 -41.57 -16.19
CA LYS A 236 -3.29 -42.81 -16.57
C LYS A 236 -1.86 -42.85 -16.02
N LEU A 237 -1.15 -41.71 -15.94
CA LEU A 237 0.15 -41.63 -15.27
C LEU A 237 0.04 -41.93 -13.77
N PHE A 238 -0.98 -41.41 -13.10
CA PHE A 238 -1.25 -41.65 -11.68
C PHE A 238 -1.56 -43.13 -11.39
N HIS A 239 -2.33 -43.75 -12.28
CA HIS A 239 -2.61 -45.18 -12.22
C HIS A 239 -1.34 -46.01 -12.49
N ALA A 240 -0.57 -45.65 -13.52
CA ALA A 240 0.68 -46.33 -13.87
C ALA A 240 1.75 -46.25 -12.77
N SER A 241 1.72 -45.20 -11.93
CA SER A 241 2.61 -45.09 -10.77
C SER A 241 2.16 -45.93 -9.56
N GLY A 242 1.03 -46.64 -9.67
CA GLY A 242 0.45 -47.42 -8.58
C GLY A 242 -0.09 -46.60 -7.40
N LYS A 243 -0.20 -45.27 -7.56
CA LYS A 243 -0.62 -44.35 -6.48
C LYS A 243 -2.13 -44.09 -6.49
N GLU A 244 -2.76 -44.23 -7.65
CA GLU A 244 -4.19 -44.02 -7.83
C GLU A 244 -4.88 -45.18 -8.55
N ILE A 245 -6.19 -45.25 -8.35
CA ILE A 245 -7.05 -46.12 -9.15
C ILE A 245 -7.35 -45.49 -10.51
N SER A 246 -7.64 -46.31 -11.51
CA SER A 246 -8.10 -45.79 -12.80
C SER A 246 -9.46 -45.12 -12.63
N LEU A 247 -9.50 -43.81 -12.84
CA LEU A 247 -10.75 -43.03 -12.86
C LEU A 247 -11.36 -43.04 -14.28
N PRO A 248 -12.69 -42.87 -14.42
CA PRO A 248 -13.34 -42.83 -15.72
C PRO A 248 -12.83 -41.70 -16.63
N ASP A 249 -12.66 -42.00 -17.92
CA ASP A 249 -12.21 -41.04 -18.93
C ASP A 249 -13.13 -39.80 -19.04
N PRO A 250 -14.49 -39.90 -18.99
CA PRO A 250 -15.36 -38.73 -19.08
C PRO A 250 -15.13 -37.70 -17.96
N ILE A 251 -14.93 -38.15 -16.72
CA ILE A 251 -14.71 -37.27 -15.58
C ILE A 251 -13.28 -36.66 -15.65
N SER A 252 -12.30 -37.47 -16.07
CA SER A 252 -10.93 -36.99 -16.34
C SER A 252 -10.90 -35.94 -17.46
N ASN A 253 -11.76 -36.10 -18.47
CA ASN A 253 -11.93 -35.14 -19.55
C ASN A 253 -12.49 -33.81 -19.02
N SER A 254 -13.53 -33.84 -18.19
CA SER A 254 -14.12 -32.64 -17.58
C SER A 254 -13.11 -31.79 -16.80
N MET A 255 -12.15 -32.43 -16.11
CA MET A 255 -11.03 -31.73 -15.45
C MET A 255 -10.20 -30.88 -16.42
N GLY A 256 -9.94 -31.38 -17.62
CA GLY A 256 -9.23 -30.64 -18.68
C GLY A 256 -10.09 -29.56 -19.31
N LEU A 257 -11.34 -29.90 -19.66
CA LEU A 257 -12.29 -28.96 -20.27
C LEU A 257 -12.54 -27.74 -19.37
N PHE A 258 -12.69 -27.91 -18.06
CA PHE A 258 -12.92 -26.79 -17.15
C PHE A 258 -11.76 -25.79 -17.16
N LEU A 259 -10.52 -26.28 -17.08
CA LEU A 259 -9.32 -25.43 -17.13
C LEU A 259 -9.21 -24.70 -18.48
N GLN A 260 -9.44 -25.41 -19.57
CA GLN A 260 -9.31 -24.85 -20.91
C GLN A 260 -10.36 -23.79 -21.20
N LYS A 261 -11.62 -24.05 -20.85
CA LYS A 261 -12.70 -23.07 -21.00
C LYS A 261 -12.44 -21.84 -20.14
N ALA A 262 -11.93 -21.99 -18.92
CA ALA A 262 -11.58 -20.84 -18.07
C ALA A 262 -10.45 -19.99 -18.68
N ASN A 263 -9.46 -20.61 -19.34
CA ASN A 263 -8.41 -19.90 -20.06
C ASN A 263 -8.95 -19.19 -21.31
N ILE A 264 -9.69 -19.89 -22.18
CA ILE A 264 -10.30 -19.32 -23.40
C ILE A 264 -11.21 -18.12 -23.09
N ILE A 265 -11.94 -18.17 -21.96
CA ILE A 265 -12.78 -17.05 -21.51
C ILE A 265 -11.92 -15.88 -21.07
N ARG A 266 -10.87 -16.14 -20.28
CA ARG A 266 -9.99 -15.12 -19.72
C ARG A 266 -9.17 -14.41 -20.80
N ASP A 267 -8.66 -15.17 -21.77
CA ASP A 267 -7.63 -14.74 -22.71
C ASP A 267 -8.21 -14.19 -24.01
N PHE A 268 -9.54 -14.03 -24.11
CA PHE A 268 -10.23 -13.46 -25.28
C PHE A 268 -9.52 -12.24 -25.89
N HIS A 269 -9.09 -11.28 -25.05
CA HIS A 269 -8.42 -10.08 -25.53
C HIS A 269 -7.01 -10.34 -26.08
N GLU A 270 -6.28 -11.33 -25.57
CA GLU A 270 -4.98 -11.73 -26.11
C GLU A 270 -5.22 -12.42 -27.48
N ASP A 271 -6.08 -13.43 -27.53
CA ASP A 271 -6.36 -14.25 -28.72
C ASP A 271 -6.85 -13.45 -29.93
N ILE A 272 -7.81 -12.54 -29.71
CA ILE A 272 -8.42 -11.73 -30.77
C ILE A 272 -7.49 -10.65 -31.35
N ASN A 273 -6.39 -10.35 -30.65
CA ASN A 273 -5.41 -9.33 -31.05
C ASN A 273 -4.10 -9.96 -31.57
N GLU A 274 -4.05 -11.29 -31.69
CA GLU A 274 -2.87 -11.98 -32.22
C GLU A 274 -2.62 -11.61 -33.70
N VAL A 275 -1.33 -11.55 -34.07
CA VAL A 275 -0.85 -11.12 -35.39
C VAL A 275 0.02 -12.24 -35.97
N PRO A 276 -0.16 -12.63 -37.26
CA PRO A 276 -0.84 -11.91 -38.33
C PRO A 276 -2.37 -12.10 -38.40
N LYS A 277 -2.94 -13.09 -37.72
CA LYS A 277 -4.38 -13.43 -37.78
C LYS A 277 -4.94 -13.62 -36.36
N PRO A 278 -6.16 -13.12 -36.06
CA PRO A 278 -6.81 -13.34 -34.78
C PRO A 278 -7.18 -14.83 -34.58
N LEU A 279 -7.00 -15.31 -33.36
CA LEU A 279 -7.41 -16.66 -32.94
C LEU A 279 -8.83 -16.59 -32.34
N ILE A 280 -9.74 -17.44 -32.82
CA ILE A 280 -11.16 -17.39 -32.45
C ILE A 280 -11.59 -18.76 -31.96
N PHE A 281 -11.58 -18.93 -30.63
CA PHE A 281 -11.99 -20.17 -29.96
C PHE A 281 -13.43 -20.14 -29.43
N TRP A 282 -14.05 -18.96 -29.35
CA TRP A 282 -15.41 -18.82 -28.84
C TRP A 282 -16.41 -19.36 -29.88
N PRO A 283 -17.33 -20.26 -29.49
CA PRO A 283 -18.23 -20.91 -30.44
C PRO A 283 -19.22 -19.92 -31.05
N ARG A 284 -19.36 -19.96 -32.38
CA ARG A 284 -20.30 -19.10 -33.12
C ARG A 284 -21.73 -19.25 -32.62
N LYS A 285 -22.16 -20.45 -32.26
CA LYS A 285 -23.48 -20.71 -31.67
C LYS A 285 -23.76 -19.87 -30.42
N ILE A 286 -22.74 -19.46 -29.67
CA ILE A 286 -22.88 -18.58 -28.50
C ILE A 286 -22.78 -17.12 -28.92
N TRP A 287 -21.65 -16.67 -29.50
CA TRP A 287 -21.44 -15.23 -29.72
C TRP A 287 -22.35 -14.62 -30.79
N SER A 288 -22.82 -15.41 -31.76
CA SER A 288 -23.72 -14.93 -32.83
C SER A 288 -25.12 -14.54 -32.33
N LYS A 289 -25.50 -14.94 -31.12
CA LYS A 289 -26.72 -14.47 -30.46
C LYS A 289 -26.66 -12.98 -30.12
N TYR A 290 -25.44 -12.45 -29.95
CA TYR A 290 -25.18 -11.13 -29.39
C TYR A 290 -24.63 -10.16 -30.45
N VAL A 291 -23.74 -10.62 -31.32
CA VAL A 291 -23.08 -9.80 -32.35
C VAL A 291 -22.98 -10.54 -33.68
N ASN A 292 -22.81 -9.79 -34.79
CA ASN A 292 -22.67 -10.38 -36.12
C ASN A 292 -21.24 -10.91 -36.38
N LYS A 293 -20.23 -10.29 -35.76
CA LYS A 293 -18.83 -10.70 -35.82
C LYS A 293 -18.25 -10.74 -34.41
N VAL A 294 -17.45 -11.75 -34.08
CA VAL A 294 -16.88 -11.91 -32.72
C VAL A 294 -15.97 -10.74 -32.33
N GLU A 295 -15.31 -10.12 -33.30
CA GLU A 295 -14.46 -8.94 -33.14
C GLU A 295 -15.23 -7.74 -32.59
N ASP A 296 -16.54 -7.68 -32.85
CA ASP A 296 -17.42 -6.59 -32.44
C ASP A 296 -17.56 -6.53 -30.90
N LEU A 297 -17.29 -7.63 -30.19
CA LEU A 297 -17.31 -7.70 -28.72
C LEU A 297 -16.25 -6.79 -28.08
N ARG A 298 -15.20 -6.42 -28.81
CA ARG A 298 -14.18 -5.46 -28.35
C ARG A 298 -14.69 -4.02 -28.33
N HIS A 299 -15.69 -3.71 -29.14
CA HIS A 299 -16.14 -2.34 -29.33
C HIS A 299 -16.97 -1.86 -28.15
N LYS A 300 -16.66 -0.66 -27.64
CA LYS A 300 -17.36 -0.07 -26.49
C LYS A 300 -18.87 0.05 -26.71
N ALA A 301 -19.32 0.24 -27.95
CA ALA A 301 -20.74 0.30 -28.30
C ALA A 301 -21.49 -1.01 -27.98
N ASN A 302 -20.80 -2.15 -28.01
CA ASN A 302 -21.38 -3.47 -27.76
C ASN A 302 -21.13 -3.97 -26.34
N SER A 303 -20.79 -3.09 -25.38
CA SER A 303 -20.35 -3.53 -24.03
C SER A 303 -21.39 -4.36 -23.29
N GLU A 304 -22.68 -4.02 -23.41
CA GLU A 304 -23.77 -4.75 -22.77
C GLU A 304 -23.89 -6.16 -23.35
N LYS A 305 -24.02 -6.27 -24.68
CA LYS A 305 -24.05 -7.54 -25.40
C LYS A 305 -22.79 -8.39 -25.18
N ALA A 306 -21.63 -7.75 -25.02
CA ALA A 306 -20.38 -8.43 -24.70
C ALA A 306 -20.40 -9.04 -23.30
N LEU A 307 -20.96 -8.35 -22.31
CA LEU A 307 -21.15 -8.90 -20.96
C LEU A 307 -22.12 -10.09 -20.97
N GLU A 308 -23.24 -9.99 -21.69
CA GLU A 308 -24.20 -11.09 -21.81
C GLU A 308 -23.57 -12.33 -22.48
N CYS A 309 -22.78 -12.12 -23.54
CA CYS A 309 -22.03 -13.19 -24.20
C CYS A 309 -20.97 -13.82 -23.28
N LEU A 310 -20.24 -13.00 -22.52
CA LEU A 310 -19.27 -13.47 -21.52
C LEU A 310 -19.96 -14.32 -20.44
N ASN A 311 -21.13 -13.89 -19.98
CA ASN A 311 -21.90 -14.61 -18.98
C ASN A 311 -22.41 -15.96 -19.52
N ASP A 312 -22.81 -16.06 -20.81
CA ASP A 312 -23.15 -17.33 -21.46
C ASP A 312 -21.93 -18.29 -21.49
N MET A 313 -20.75 -17.77 -21.88
CA MET A 313 -19.50 -18.55 -21.90
C MET A 313 -19.11 -19.06 -20.50
N VAL A 314 -19.15 -18.20 -19.48
CA VAL A 314 -18.89 -18.60 -18.09
C VAL A 314 -19.91 -19.64 -17.65
N THR A 315 -21.20 -19.42 -17.93
CA THR A 315 -22.27 -20.35 -17.60
C THR A 315 -21.99 -21.72 -18.19
N ASN A 316 -21.60 -21.79 -19.48
CA ASN A 316 -21.20 -23.02 -20.16
C ASN A 316 -20.02 -23.72 -19.47
N ALA A 317 -18.99 -22.99 -19.03
CA ALA A 317 -17.87 -23.57 -18.30
C ALA A 317 -18.26 -24.19 -16.94
N LEU A 318 -19.25 -23.63 -16.24
CA LEU A 318 -19.72 -24.16 -14.94
C LEU A 318 -20.30 -25.58 -15.01
N LEU A 319 -20.63 -26.11 -16.20
CA LEU A 319 -21.12 -27.48 -16.40
C LEU A 319 -20.17 -28.55 -15.86
N HIS A 320 -18.87 -28.28 -15.92
CA HIS A 320 -17.85 -29.29 -15.62
C HIS A 320 -17.51 -29.40 -14.13
N ILE A 321 -18.02 -28.48 -13.30
CA ILE A 321 -17.63 -28.39 -11.89
C ILE A 321 -18.02 -29.64 -11.10
N GLU A 322 -19.20 -30.20 -11.34
CA GLU A 322 -19.68 -31.37 -10.61
C GLU A 322 -18.75 -32.58 -10.85
N ASP A 323 -18.38 -32.81 -12.11
CA ASP A 323 -17.40 -33.83 -12.49
C ASP A 323 -16.03 -33.54 -11.88
N CYS A 324 -15.56 -32.28 -11.89
CA CYS A 324 -14.29 -31.92 -11.28
C CYS A 324 -14.26 -32.21 -9.77
N LEU A 325 -15.32 -31.87 -9.04
CA LEU A 325 -15.45 -32.16 -7.61
C LEU A 325 -15.49 -33.66 -7.37
N LYS A 326 -16.21 -34.42 -8.20
CA LYS A 326 -16.27 -35.88 -8.12
C LYS A 326 -14.91 -36.55 -8.41
N TYR A 327 -14.17 -36.05 -9.40
CA TYR A 327 -12.82 -36.53 -9.70
C TYR A 327 -11.90 -36.36 -8.49
N MET A 328 -11.85 -35.13 -7.95
CA MET A 328 -10.96 -34.80 -6.85
C MET A 328 -11.34 -35.52 -5.55
N SER A 329 -12.62 -35.86 -5.35
CA SER A 329 -13.07 -36.62 -4.18
C SER A 329 -12.58 -38.08 -4.17
N ASP A 330 -12.29 -38.63 -5.34
CA ASP A 330 -11.92 -40.05 -5.50
C ASP A 330 -10.38 -40.26 -5.49
N LEU A 331 -9.59 -39.18 -5.45
CA LEU A 331 -8.13 -39.21 -5.34
C LEU A 331 -7.68 -39.60 -3.92
N ARG A 332 -6.66 -40.44 -3.83
CA ARG A 332 -6.16 -41.03 -2.57
C ARG A 332 -4.80 -40.51 -2.15
N ASP A 333 -3.89 -40.28 -3.09
CA ASP A 333 -2.55 -39.79 -2.82
C ASP A 333 -2.60 -38.26 -2.60
N PRO A 334 -2.18 -37.76 -1.42
CA PRO A 334 -2.28 -36.33 -1.10
C PRO A 334 -1.48 -35.42 -2.05
N ALA A 335 -0.37 -35.89 -2.63
CA ALA A 335 0.43 -35.10 -3.56
C ALA A 335 -0.26 -34.97 -4.91
N ILE A 336 -0.85 -36.06 -5.42
CA ILE A 336 -1.65 -36.07 -6.65
C ILE A 336 -2.92 -35.26 -6.48
N PHE A 337 -3.57 -35.40 -5.32
CA PHE A 337 -4.71 -34.58 -4.93
C PHE A 337 -4.39 -33.09 -5.02
N ARG A 338 -3.33 -32.63 -4.35
CA ARG A 338 -2.94 -31.21 -4.36
C ARG A 338 -2.56 -30.72 -5.76
N PHE A 339 -1.87 -31.56 -6.53
CA PHE A 339 -1.53 -31.28 -7.92
C PHE A 339 -2.78 -31.03 -8.78
N CYS A 340 -3.83 -31.84 -8.60
CA CYS A 340 -5.08 -31.69 -9.33
C CYS A 340 -5.95 -30.54 -8.81
N ALA A 341 -6.03 -30.36 -7.49
CA ALA A 341 -6.95 -29.44 -6.84
C ALA A 341 -6.59 -27.97 -7.04
N ILE A 342 -5.30 -27.63 -6.99
CA ILE A 342 -4.83 -26.23 -7.07
C ILE A 342 -5.26 -25.56 -8.40
N PRO A 343 -5.01 -26.14 -9.59
CA PRO A 343 -5.46 -25.56 -10.85
C PRO A 343 -6.98 -25.39 -10.95
N GLN A 344 -7.75 -26.35 -10.41
CA GLN A 344 -9.22 -26.31 -10.46
C GLN A 344 -9.78 -25.15 -9.61
N ILE A 345 -9.23 -24.94 -8.41
CA ILE A 345 -9.57 -23.78 -7.57
C ILE A 345 -9.20 -22.47 -8.27
N MET A 346 -8.04 -22.42 -8.94
CA MET A 346 -7.64 -21.24 -9.71
C MET A 346 -8.58 -20.95 -10.89
N ALA A 347 -9.09 -21.99 -11.55
CA ALA A 347 -10.03 -21.84 -12.65
C ALA A 347 -11.37 -21.27 -12.19
N ILE A 348 -12.00 -21.82 -11.13
CA ILE A 348 -13.25 -21.27 -10.59
C ILE A 348 -13.06 -19.84 -10.05
N GLY A 349 -11.92 -19.54 -9.41
CA GLY A 349 -11.58 -18.19 -8.98
C GLY A 349 -11.41 -17.22 -10.16
N THR A 350 -10.83 -17.68 -11.27
CA THR A 350 -10.70 -16.89 -12.51
C THR A 350 -12.06 -16.62 -13.14
N LEU A 351 -12.92 -17.63 -13.26
CA LEU A 351 -14.29 -17.46 -13.75
C LEU A 351 -15.08 -16.48 -12.87
N ALA A 352 -14.94 -16.57 -11.55
CA ALA A 352 -15.57 -15.63 -10.62
C ALA A 352 -15.09 -14.18 -10.80
N LEU A 353 -13.83 -13.95 -11.23
CA LEU A 353 -13.32 -12.62 -11.57
C LEU A 353 -13.75 -12.14 -12.96
N CYS A 354 -13.95 -13.05 -13.91
CA CYS A 354 -14.35 -12.75 -15.28
C CYS A 354 -15.86 -12.50 -15.41
N TYR A 355 -16.70 -13.19 -14.63
CA TYR A 355 -18.15 -13.07 -14.72
C TYR A 355 -18.61 -11.62 -14.52
N ASN A 356 -19.47 -11.16 -15.43
CA ASN A 356 -20.00 -9.81 -15.51
C ASN A 356 -18.92 -8.70 -15.45
N ASN A 357 -17.75 -8.94 -16.09
CA ASN A 357 -16.61 -8.02 -16.04
C ASN A 357 -16.10 -7.63 -17.43
N ILE A 358 -16.40 -6.40 -17.84
CA ILE A 358 -16.06 -5.86 -19.17
C ILE A 358 -14.54 -5.79 -19.44
N LYS A 359 -13.71 -5.92 -18.40
CA LYS A 359 -12.25 -5.91 -18.56
C LYS A 359 -11.73 -7.08 -19.38
N VAL A 360 -12.45 -8.21 -19.44
CA VAL A 360 -12.09 -9.38 -20.26
C VAL A 360 -11.89 -9.01 -21.73
N PHE A 361 -12.68 -8.08 -22.27
CA PHE A 361 -12.60 -7.64 -23.66
C PHE A 361 -11.53 -6.56 -23.91
N ARG A 362 -10.97 -5.97 -22.86
CA ARG A 362 -10.16 -4.73 -22.91
C ARG A 362 -8.77 -4.89 -22.32
N GLY A 363 -8.43 -6.06 -21.81
CA GLY A 363 -7.16 -6.32 -21.17
C GLY A 363 -7.21 -7.60 -20.35
N VAL A 364 -6.23 -7.73 -19.47
CA VAL A 364 -5.95 -9.01 -18.79
C VAL A 364 -6.66 -9.08 -17.43
N VAL A 365 -7.46 -10.11 -17.23
CA VAL A 365 -8.10 -10.43 -15.94
C VAL A 365 -7.37 -11.63 -15.33
N LYS A 366 -6.54 -11.42 -14.31
CA LYS A 366 -5.79 -12.50 -13.64
C LYS A 366 -5.98 -12.46 -12.13
N MET A 367 -6.00 -13.62 -11.48
CA MET A 367 -5.96 -13.72 -10.03
C MET A 367 -4.68 -13.05 -9.50
N ARG A 368 -4.80 -12.32 -8.38
CA ARG A 368 -3.63 -11.69 -7.74
C ARG A 368 -2.67 -12.77 -7.24
N ARG A 369 -1.35 -12.51 -7.33
CA ARG A 369 -0.31 -13.45 -6.90
C ARG A 369 -0.47 -13.93 -5.45
N GLY A 370 -0.79 -13.02 -4.52
CA GLY A 370 -1.06 -13.39 -3.13
C GLY A 370 -2.26 -14.34 -2.96
N LEU A 371 -3.32 -14.21 -3.75
CA LEU A 371 -4.46 -15.14 -3.71
C LEU A 371 -4.09 -16.50 -4.31
N MET A 372 -3.32 -16.53 -5.41
CA MET A 372 -2.79 -17.77 -5.97
C MET A 372 -1.90 -18.51 -4.97
N ALA A 373 -1.04 -17.77 -4.27
CA ALA A 373 -0.22 -18.30 -3.19
C ALA A 373 -1.07 -18.84 -2.04
N LYS A 374 -2.12 -18.11 -1.64
CA LYS A 374 -3.11 -18.56 -0.63
C LYS A 374 -3.80 -19.87 -1.06
N VAL A 375 -4.16 -20.01 -2.34
CA VAL A 375 -4.68 -21.27 -2.88
C VAL A 375 -3.65 -22.39 -2.72
N ILE A 376 -2.43 -22.21 -3.22
CA ILE A 376 -1.40 -23.28 -3.29
C ILE A 376 -1.08 -23.92 -1.92
N ASP A 377 -0.84 -23.15 -0.87
CA ASP A 377 -0.47 -23.71 0.44
C ASP A 377 -1.66 -23.93 1.40
N GLN A 378 -2.88 -23.45 1.11
CA GLN A 378 -4.07 -23.84 1.91
C GLN A 378 -4.72 -25.10 1.38
N THR A 379 -4.61 -25.40 0.08
CA THR A 379 -5.20 -26.60 -0.50
C THR A 379 -4.42 -27.84 -0.08
N LYS A 380 -4.96 -28.56 0.91
CA LYS A 380 -4.37 -29.81 1.46
C LYS A 380 -5.33 -30.98 1.40
N THR A 381 -6.64 -30.71 1.48
CA THR A 381 -7.71 -31.71 1.58
C THR A 381 -8.92 -31.35 0.73
N MET A 382 -9.83 -32.31 0.52
CA MET A 382 -11.11 -32.06 -0.17
C MET A 382 -12.01 -31.07 0.57
N ALA A 383 -11.92 -30.97 1.90
CA ALA A 383 -12.64 -29.94 2.65
C ALA A 383 -12.25 -28.54 2.16
N ASP A 384 -10.96 -28.34 1.92
CA ASP A 384 -10.44 -27.09 1.38
C ASP A 384 -11.00 -26.82 -0.03
N VAL A 385 -11.01 -27.84 -0.90
CA VAL A 385 -11.57 -27.72 -2.26
C VAL A 385 -13.06 -27.34 -2.20
N TYR A 386 -13.87 -28.09 -1.46
CA TYR A 386 -15.31 -27.85 -1.38
C TYR A 386 -15.61 -26.44 -0.96
N GLY A 387 -14.94 -25.94 0.07
CA GLY A 387 -15.25 -24.58 0.45
C GLY A 387 -14.58 -23.52 -0.44
N ALA A 388 -13.45 -23.76 -1.10
CA ALA A 388 -12.95 -22.83 -2.13
C ALA A 388 -13.98 -22.63 -3.24
N PHE A 389 -14.55 -23.75 -3.72
CA PHE A 389 -15.63 -23.75 -4.70
C PHE A 389 -16.90 -23.09 -4.13
N TYR A 390 -17.25 -23.34 -2.88
CA TYR A 390 -18.37 -22.67 -2.21
C TYR A 390 -18.17 -21.15 -2.18
N ASP A 391 -17.01 -20.69 -1.73
CA ASP A 391 -16.66 -19.28 -1.62
C ASP A 391 -16.75 -18.59 -3.01
N PHE A 392 -16.05 -19.13 -4.01
CA PHE A 392 -16.06 -18.55 -5.37
C PHE A 392 -17.41 -18.63 -6.06
N SER A 393 -18.21 -19.67 -5.78
CA SER A 393 -19.60 -19.75 -6.25
C SER A 393 -20.48 -18.66 -5.62
N PHE A 394 -20.23 -18.27 -4.36
CA PHE A 394 -20.94 -17.17 -3.70
C PHE A 394 -20.55 -15.80 -4.28
N LEU A 395 -19.26 -15.60 -4.60
CA LEU A 395 -18.80 -14.41 -5.31
C LEU A 395 -19.40 -14.28 -6.71
N LEU A 396 -19.58 -15.39 -7.42
CA LEU A 396 -20.31 -15.43 -8.69
C LEU A 396 -21.78 -15.05 -8.49
N GLU A 397 -22.45 -15.63 -7.49
CA GLU A 397 -23.86 -15.38 -7.19
C GLU A 397 -24.14 -13.88 -6.98
N PHE A 398 -23.29 -13.19 -6.22
CA PHE A 398 -23.44 -11.76 -5.93
C PHE A 398 -23.36 -10.86 -7.17
N LYS A 399 -22.82 -11.35 -8.27
CA LYS A 399 -22.61 -10.57 -9.51
C LYS A 399 -23.68 -10.82 -10.58
N ILE A 400 -24.61 -11.74 -10.33
CA ILE A 400 -25.67 -12.06 -11.27
C ILE A 400 -26.62 -10.86 -11.38
N ASP A 401 -26.71 -10.28 -12.58
CA ASP A 401 -27.71 -9.27 -12.90
C ASP A 401 -29.01 -10.00 -13.27
N SER A 402 -30.14 -9.61 -12.67
CA SER A 402 -31.45 -10.19 -12.97
C SER A 402 -31.91 -9.93 -14.41
N LYS A 403 -31.31 -8.95 -15.09
CA LYS A 403 -31.56 -8.63 -16.51
C LYS A 403 -30.76 -9.50 -17.48
N ASP A 404 -29.73 -10.22 -17.02
CA ASP A 404 -28.91 -11.06 -17.89
C ASP A 404 -29.72 -12.25 -18.45
N PRO A 405 -29.66 -12.53 -19.77
CA PRO A 405 -30.42 -13.63 -20.38
C PRO A 405 -30.14 -15.01 -19.77
N ASN A 406 -28.94 -15.22 -19.22
CA ASN A 406 -28.49 -16.47 -18.62
C ASN A 406 -28.60 -16.47 -17.09
N ALA A 407 -29.12 -15.42 -16.45
CA ALA A 407 -29.18 -15.28 -15.00
C ALA A 407 -29.79 -16.51 -14.30
N LYS A 408 -30.93 -17.00 -14.80
CA LYS A 408 -31.64 -18.17 -14.21
C LYS A 408 -30.79 -19.45 -14.29
N THR A 409 -30.21 -19.72 -15.46
CA THR A 409 -29.37 -20.90 -15.69
C THR A 409 -28.09 -20.83 -14.87
N THR A 410 -27.44 -19.67 -14.84
CA THR A 410 -26.23 -19.42 -14.04
C THR A 410 -26.51 -19.66 -12.56
N PHE A 411 -27.60 -19.08 -12.05
CA PHE A 411 -28.03 -19.21 -10.67
C PHE A 411 -28.31 -20.68 -10.30
N SER A 412 -29.02 -21.41 -11.16
CA SER A 412 -29.30 -22.84 -10.94
C SER A 412 -28.01 -23.67 -10.85
N ARG A 413 -27.03 -23.43 -11.72
CA ARG A 413 -25.73 -24.12 -11.70
C ARG A 413 -24.92 -23.79 -10.45
N ILE A 414 -24.86 -22.51 -10.08
CA ILE A 414 -24.19 -22.09 -8.84
C ILE A 414 -24.84 -22.73 -7.61
N LYS A 415 -26.18 -22.81 -7.57
CA LYS A 415 -26.89 -23.48 -6.47
C LYS A 415 -26.60 -24.97 -6.41
N ALA A 416 -26.45 -25.65 -7.54
CA ALA A 416 -26.03 -27.05 -7.58
C ALA A 416 -24.63 -27.23 -6.97
N VAL A 417 -23.66 -26.40 -7.37
CA VAL A 417 -22.30 -26.39 -6.79
C VAL A 417 -22.33 -26.13 -5.29
N GLN A 418 -23.05 -25.09 -4.85
CA GLN A 418 -23.19 -24.77 -3.43
C GLN A 418 -23.84 -25.91 -2.63
N LYS A 419 -24.80 -26.62 -3.23
CA LYS A 419 -25.45 -27.77 -2.62
C LYS A 419 -24.46 -28.91 -2.45
N ILE A 420 -23.73 -29.31 -3.50
CA ILE A 420 -22.68 -30.34 -3.42
C ILE A 420 -21.67 -30.02 -2.31
N CYS A 421 -21.21 -28.76 -2.26
CA CYS A 421 -20.27 -28.33 -1.24
C CYS A 421 -20.87 -28.38 0.17
N ARG A 422 -22.16 -28.06 0.36
CA ARG A 422 -22.82 -28.13 1.68
C ARG A 422 -23.06 -29.57 2.12
N ASP A 423 -23.54 -30.41 1.20
CA ASP A 423 -23.86 -31.81 1.43
C ASP A 423 -22.60 -32.64 1.77
N SER A 424 -21.39 -32.12 1.49
CA SER A 424 -20.14 -32.75 1.91
C SER A 424 -19.95 -32.78 3.44
N GLY A 425 -20.63 -31.91 4.19
CA GLY A 425 -20.50 -31.78 5.64
C GLY A 425 -19.13 -31.27 6.11
N THR A 426 -18.32 -30.68 5.21
CA THR A 426 -16.95 -30.21 5.53
C THR A 426 -16.78 -28.69 5.48
N ILE A 427 -17.82 -27.92 5.16
CA ILE A 427 -17.76 -26.45 5.08
C ILE A 427 -17.41 -25.84 6.45
N ASP A 428 -17.92 -26.38 7.55
CA ASP A 428 -17.74 -25.83 8.90
C ASP A 428 -16.38 -26.14 9.54
N LYS A 429 -15.51 -26.89 8.84
CA LYS A 429 -14.23 -27.39 9.38
C LYS A 429 -12.98 -26.57 8.98
N ARG A 430 -13.13 -25.36 8.42
CA ARG A 430 -12.00 -24.65 7.77
C ARG A 430 -12.13 -23.11 7.69
N GLU A 431 -10.99 -22.47 7.39
CA GLU A 431 -10.86 -21.05 7.03
C GLU A 431 -11.25 -20.79 5.56
N SER A 432 -11.96 -19.69 5.27
CA SER A 432 -12.46 -19.35 3.92
C SER A 432 -11.34 -18.87 2.96
N TYR A 433 -11.38 -19.30 1.68
CA TYR A 433 -10.47 -18.84 0.62
C TYR A 433 -10.79 -17.41 0.21
N ILE A 434 -12.09 -17.10 0.12
CA ILE A 434 -12.57 -15.73 0.03
C ILE A 434 -12.71 -15.24 1.45
N ALA A 435 -11.64 -14.62 1.93
CA ALA A 435 -11.72 -13.79 3.10
C ALA A 435 -12.76 -12.66 2.84
N ILE A 436 -14.02 -12.92 3.17
CA ILE A 436 -14.71 -12.11 4.17
C ILE A 436 -13.73 -12.17 5.35
N ASN A 437 -12.89 -11.13 5.43
CA ASN A 437 -11.67 -11.04 6.23
C ASN A 437 -11.68 -11.86 7.53
N GLU A 438 -11.17 -13.11 7.50
CA GLU A 438 -10.60 -13.69 8.71
C GLU A 438 -9.22 -13.05 8.89
N PRO A 439 -8.98 -12.36 10.01
CA PRO A 439 -7.74 -11.68 10.26
C PRO A 439 -6.63 -12.73 10.33
N SER A 440 -5.49 -12.47 9.67
CA SER A 440 -4.28 -12.91 10.35
C SER A 440 -4.34 -12.24 11.72
N ASN A 441 -4.30 -13.01 12.79
CA ASN A 441 -4.33 -12.41 14.12
C ASN A 441 -3.09 -11.54 14.37
N GLY A 442 -2.13 -11.38 13.44
CA GLY A 442 -0.99 -10.47 13.59
C GLY A 442 -1.40 -8.99 13.73
N PRO A 443 -1.99 -8.37 12.69
CA PRO A 443 -2.44 -6.99 12.80
C PRO A 443 -3.64 -6.86 13.76
N ALA A 444 -4.52 -7.87 13.88
CA ALA A 444 -5.63 -7.84 14.84
C ALA A 444 -5.15 -7.86 16.30
N LEU A 445 -4.19 -8.72 16.63
CA LEU A 445 -3.57 -8.80 17.97
C LEU A 445 -2.84 -7.51 18.31
N VAL A 446 -2.04 -6.98 17.38
CA VAL A 446 -1.31 -5.73 17.59
C VAL A 446 -2.28 -4.53 17.65
N CYS A 447 -3.40 -4.56 16.91
CA CYS A 447 -4.51 -3.61 17.04
C CYS A 447 -5.16 -3.68 18.43
N ILE A 448 -5.55 -4.88 18.88
CA ILE A 448 -6.20 -5.08 20.19
C ILE A 448 -5.25 -4.66 21.31
N PHE A 449 -3.99 -5.11 21.26
CA PHE A 449 -2.94 -4.70 22.20
C PHE A 449 -2.80 -3.17 22.24
N TYR A 450 -2.68 -2.51 21.08
CA TYR A 450 -2.57 -1.05 21.03
C TYR A 450 -3.81 -0.33 21.58
N LEU A 451 -5.02 -0.79 21.26
CA LEU A 451 -6.26 -0.16 21.72
C LEU A 451 -6.50 -0.34 23.23
N VAL A 452 -6.14 -1.50 23.78
CA VAL A 452 -6.13 -1.74 25.23
C VAL A 452 -5.18 -0.74 25.90
N LEU A 453 -3.95 -0.62 25.40
CA LEU A 453 -2.99 0.34 25.97
C LEU A 453 -3.42 1.80 25.77
N ARG A 454 -4.08 2.13 24.66
CA ARG A 454 -4.56 3.48 24.39
C ARG A 454 -5.76 3.87 25.25
N ALA A 455 -6.65 2.93 25.56
CA ALA A 455 -7.72 3.16 26.52
C ALA A 455 -7.16 3.36 27.94
N LEU A 456 -6.16 2.56 28.36
CA LEU A 456 -5.43 2.77 29.61
C LEU A 456 -4.78 4.17 29.68
N ASP A 457 -4.10 4.60 28.62
CA ASP A 457 -3.51 5.94 28.50
C ASP A 457 -4.57 7.06 28.51
N THR A 458 -5.75 6.80 27.94
CA THR A 458 -6.88 7.75 27.97
C THR A 458 -7.40 7.96 29.40
N ILE A 459 -7.41 6.92 30.23
CA ILE A 459 -7.77 7.00 31.67
C ILE A 459 -6.67 7.75 32.45
N GLY A 460 -5.40 7.50 32.11
CA GLY A 460 -4.25 8.06 32.82
C GLY A 460 -3.98 9.53 32.49
N MET A 461 -4.40 10.01 31.32
CA MET A 461 -4.26 11.39 30.83
C MET A 461 -2.83 11.99 30.94
N SER A 462 -1.75 11.19 30.89
CA SER A 462 -0.38 11.75 30.98
C SER A 462 0.77 10.82 30.53
N PHE A 463 0.55 9.85 29.63
CA PHE A 463 1.62 8.87 29.33
C PHE A 463 2.10 8.75 27.88
N THR A 464 1.37 9.25 26.88
CA THR A 464 1.93 9.41 25.53
C THR A 464 1.54 10.72 24.84
N SER A 465 2.53 11.46 24.33
CA SER A 465 2.36 12.64 23.46
C SER A 465 1.84 12.25 22.07
N MET A 466 0.67 11.60 22.00
CA MET A 466 -0.10 11.47 20.77
C MET A 466 -1.41 12.23 20.95
N HIS A 467 -1.38 13.48 20.47
CA HIS A 467 -2.49 14.35 20.06
C HIS A 467 -3.88 13.98 20.59
N ILE A 468 -4.49 14.86 21.39
CA ILE A 468 -5.76 15.56 21.11
C ILE A 468 -5.92 16.76 22.05
N HIS A 469 -6.25 17.91 21.44
CA HIS A 469 -6.55 19.20 22.07
C HIS A 469 -7.88 19.25 22.86
N SER A 470 -7.82 20.03 23.96
CA SER A 470 -8.75 21.02 24.54
C SER A 470 -9.96 20.59 25.41
N GLU A 471 -9.89 21.09 26.65
CA GLU A 471 -10.88 21.86 27.45
C GLU A 471 -11.95 21.21 28.33
N ASP A 472 -12.41 19.96 28.15
CA ASP A 472 -13.59 19.48 28.92
C ASP A 472 -13.38 18.35 29.95
N ASP A 473 -12.18 17.80 30.14
CA ASP A 473 -12.04 16.54 30.93
C ASP A 473 -11.20 16.64 32.21
N THR A 474 -11.17 17.83 32.82
CA THR A 474 -10.72 18.03 34.22
C THR A 474 -11.76 17.59 35.26
N SER A 475 -12.83 16.90 34.84
CA SER A 475 -13.98 16.56 35.68
C SER A 475 -13.79 15.31 36.55
N ILE A 476 -12.81 14.46 36.22
CA ILE A 476 -12.59 13.18 36.91
C ILE A 476 -11.40 13.30 37.87
N ASP A 477 -11.69 13.14 39.17
CA ASP A 477 -10.72 13.26 40.26
C ASP A 477 -9.63 12.17 40.25
N ILE A 478 -8.43 12.52 40.73
CA ILE A 478 -7.27 11.63 40.78
C ILE A 478 -7.53 10.41 41.66
N GLU A 479 -8.27 10.56 42.76
CA GLU A 479 -8.64 9.44 43.64
C GLU A 479 -9.62 8.48 42.97
N THR A 480 -10.32 8.90 41.91
CA THR A 480 -11.14 8.03 41.06
C THR A 480 -10.30 7.34 39.98
N LYS A 481 -9.32 8.02 39.39
CA LYS A 481 -8.50 7.50 38.29
C LYS A 481 -7.52 6.40 38.73
N ILE A 482 -6.85 6.59 39.86
CA ILE A 482 -5.77 5.68 40.30
C ILE A 482 -6.24 4.24 40.51
N PRO A 483 -7.35 3.97 41.23
CA PRO A 483 -7.85 2.60 41.39
C PRO A 483 -8.20 1.95 40.05
N ILE A 484 -8.78 2.72 39.12
CA ILE A 484 -9.15 2.22 37.79
C ILE A 484 -7.90 1.87 36.97
N LEU A 485 -6.84 2.68 37.02
CA LEU A 485 -5.58 2.40 36.33
C LEU A 485 -4.91 1.11 36.84
N ILE A 486 -4.90 0.91 38.16
CA ILE A 486 -4.31 -0.28 38.79
C ILE A 486 -5.11 -1.53 38.44
N GLU A 487 -6.44 -1.46 38.46
CA GLU A 487 -7.33 -2.60 38.20
C GLU A 487 -7.69 -2.78 36.73
N TYR A 488 -7.28 -1.86 35.84
CA TYR A 488 -7.64 -1.85 34.42
C TYR A 488 -7.41 -3.20 33.75
N HIS A 489 -6.29 -3.88 34.06
CA HIS A 489 -5.97 -5.18 33.49
C HIS A 489 -7.05 -6.26 33.76
N ARG A 490 -7.78 -6.16 34.87
CA ARG A 490 -8.92 -7.03 35.20
C ARG A 490 -10.19 -6.57 34.52
N LEU A 491 -10.38 -5.26 34.40
CA LEU A 491 -11.57 -4.65 33.81
C LEU A 491 -11.70 -4.97 32.30
N ILE A 492 -10.59 -5.23 31.59
CA ILE A 492 -10.61 -5.68 30.18
C ILE A 492 -11.41 -6.97 30.00
N TYR A 493 -11.45 -7.86 31.01
CA TYR A 493 -12.21 -9.11 30.94
C TYR A 493 -13.73 -8.92 31.11
N ASN A 494 -14.20 -7.72 31.46
CA ASN A 494 -15.60 -7.41 31.65
C ASN A 494 -16.13 -6.55 30.48
N PRO A 495 -16.86 -7.12 29.51
CA PRO A 495 -17.45 -6.36 28.41
C PRO A 495 -18.50 -5.33 28.83
N ASP A 496 -19.08 -5.47 30.03
CA ASP A 496 -20.09 -4.56 30.56
C ASP A 496 -19.48 -3.38 31.32
N TRP A 497 -18.15 -3.36 31.47
CA TRP A 497 -17.46 -2.24 32.08
C TRP A 497 -17.51 -1.01 31.18
N HIS A 498 -17.93 0.12 31.76
CA HIS A 498 -18.02 1.40 31.08
C HIS A 498 -17.36 2.47 31.96
N PHE A 499 -16.56 3.32 31.33
CA PHE A 499 -16.02 4.52 31.96
C PHE A 499 -15.98 5.66 30.95
N GLU A 500 -16.80 6.68 31.18
CA GLU A 500 -16.87 7.85 30.31
C GLU A 500 -15.67 8.77 30.55
N CYS A 501 -14.69 8.73 29.64
CA CYS A 501 -13.55 9.65 29.66
C CYS A 501 -12.93 9.83 28.27
N GLY A 502 -12.09 10.85 28.12
CA GLY A 502 -11.38 11.17 26.88
C GLY A 502 -12.13 12.13 25.95
N THR A 503 -11.42 12.61 24.92
CA THR A 503 -11.94 13.58 23.95
C THR A 503 -11.84 13.05 22.51
N LYS A 504 -12.70 13.55 21.62
CA LYS A 504 -12.74 13.21 20.18
C LYS A 504 -12.74 11.70 19.91
N GLN A 505 -11.73 11.18 19.20
CA GLN A 505 -11.64 9.76 18.85
C GLN A 505 -11.36 8.85 20.05
N SER A 506 -10.70 9.36 21.10
CA SER A 506 -10.47 8.60 22.34
C SER A 506 -11.75 8.44 23.14
N LYS A 507 -12.66 9.43 23.13
CA LYS A 507 -14.01 9.29 23.72
C LYS A 507 -14.78 8.15 23.07
N VAL A 508 -14.79 8.10 21.73
CA VAL A 508 -15.42 7.01 20.97
C VAL A 508 -14.80 5.64 21.29
N LEU A 509 -13.50 5.57 21.57
CA LEU A 509 -12.85 4.34 22.00
C LEU A 509 -13.35 3.90 23.39
N MET A 510 -13.48 4.83 24.34
CA MET A 510 -13.93 4.54 25.71
C MET A 510 -15.42 4.19 25.77
N ASP A 511 -16.28 4.95 25.09
CA ASP A 511 -17.73 4.71 25.03
C ASP A 511 -18.06 3.35 24.39
N GLN A 512 -17.20 2.86 23.49
CA GLN A 512 -17.38 1.59 22.78
C GLN A 512 -16.30 0.55 23.14
N PHE A 513 -15.71 0.67 24.33
CA PHE A 513 -14.61 -0.19 24.76
C PHE A 513 -15.02 -1.67 24.87
N TYR A 514 -16.31 -1.96 25.06
CA TYR A 514 -16.86 -3.31 25.04
C TYR A 514 -16.52 -4.08 23.75
N ASN A 515 -16.36 -3.41 22.60
CA ASN A 515 -15.92 -4.05 21.35
C ASN A 515 -14.47 -4.53 21.45
N VAL A 516 -13.61 -3.78 22.13
CA VAL A 516 -12.20 -4.14 22.38
C VAL A 516 -12.13 -5.29 23.40
N SER A 517 -12.92 -5.23 24.48
CA SER A 517 -13.01 -6.31 25.47
C SER A 517 -13.48 -7.62 24.85
N LYS A 518 -14.52 -7.59 24.00
CA LYS A 518 -15.00 -8.79 23.28
C LYS A 518 -13.94 -9.35 22.32
N ALA A 519 -13.27 -8.49 21.55
CA ALA A 519 -12.17 -8.92 20.69
C ALA A 519 -10.97 -9.48 21.48
N PHE A 520 -10.68 -8.93 22.67
CA PHE A 520 -9.65 -9.43 23.57
C PHE A 520 -9.99 -10.83 24.12
N LEU A 521 -11.24 -11.06 24.52
CA LEU A 521 -11.70 -12.34 25.04
C LEU A 521 -11.65 -13.47 23.99
N GLU A 522 -11.74 -13.12 22.70
CA GLU A 522 -11.58 -14.04 21.56
C GLU A 522 -10.11 -14.46 21.31
N LEU A 523 -9.12 -13.80 21.95
CA LEU A 523 -7.70 -14.16 21.81
C LEU A 523 -7.32 -15.43 22.57
N ASN A 524 -6.24 -16.10 22.13
CA ASN A 524 -5.64 -17.20 22.88
C ASN A 524 -5.17 -16.72 24.27
N LYS A 525 -5.32 -17.56 25.29
CA LYS A 525 -4.91 -17.30 26.68
C LYS A 525 -3.46 -16.83 26.83
N SER A 526 -2.56 -17.36 26.01
CA SER A 526 -1.15 -16.93 25.99
C SER A 526 -0.98 -15.47 25.58
N TYR A 527 -1.77 -14.98 24.60
CA TYR A 527 -1.79 -13.57 24.21
C TYR A 527 -2.48 -12.69 25.25
N GLN A 528 -3.63 -13.14 25.78
CA GLN A 528 -4.33 -12.42 26.84
C GLN A 528 -3.40 -12.14 28.02
N LYS A 529 -2.61 -13.14 28.44
CA LYS A 529 -1.65 -13.00 29.54
C LYS A 529 -0.55 -11.96 29.28
N VAL A 530 -0.04 -11.85 28.05
CA VAL A 530 0.99 -10.85 27.71
C VAL A 530 0.40 -9.43 27.70
N ILE A 531 -0.80 -9.28 27.13
CA ILE A 531 -1.53 -7.99 27.11
C ILE A 531 -1.86 -7.57 28.54
N GLU A 532 -2.35 -8.49 29.37
CA GLU A 532 -2.68 -8.27 30.78
C GLU A 532 -1.45 -7.85 31.59
N ASP A 533 -0.33 -8.59 31.51
CA ASP A 533 0.92 -8.27 32.23
C ASP A 533 1.43 -6.88 31.84
N THR A 534 1.35 -6.54 30.56
CA THR A 534 1.79 -5.23 30.06
C THR A 534 0.87 -4.12 30.55
N ALA A 535 -0.45 -4.29 30.42
CA ALA A 535 -1.44 -3.31 30.87
C ALA A 535 -1.39 -3.09 32.38
N MET A 536 -1.20 -4.15 33.17
CA MET A 536 -1.02 -4.07 34.62
C MET A 536 0.20 -3.22 34.98
N LYS A 537 1.38 -3.52 34.41
CA LYS A 537 2.62 -2.78 34.71
C LYS A 537 2.54 -1.32 34.24
N MET A 538 1.92 -1.07 33.10
CA MET A 538 1.67 0.29 32.60
C MET A 538 0.71 1.06 33.52
N GLY A 539 -0.36 0.43 33.99
CA GLY A 539 -1.32 1.05 34.92
C GLY A 539 -0.69 1.48 36.24
N VAL A 540 0.20 0.64 36.79
CA VAL A 540 1.01 0.98 37.98
C VAL A 540 1.95 2.16 37.71
N GLY A 541 2.64 2.17 36.57
CA GLY A 541 3.52 3.27 36.18
C GLY A 541 2.77 4.59 35.96
N MET A 542 1.60 4.54 35.33
CA MET A 542 0.70 5.68 35.14
C MET A 542 0.23 6.24 36.47
N ALA A 543 -0.23 5.40 37.38
CA ALA A 543 -0.60 5.82 38.74
C ALA A 543 0.58 6.49 39.48
N LYS A 544 1.81 6.01 39.27
CA LYS A 544 3.02 6.60 39.87
C LYS A 544 3.28 8.03 39.38
N PHE A 545 3.35 8.28 38.07
CA PHE A 545 3.71 9.61 37.53
C PHE A 545 2.52 10.57 37.38
N ILE A 546 1.29 10.15 37.69
CA ILE A 546 0.19 11.09 37.94
C ILE A 546 0.48 11.96 39.19
N ARG A 547 1.18 11.40 40.19
CA ARG A 547 1.49 12.08 41.45
C ARG A 547 2.93 12.63 41.52
N ASN A 548 3.83 12.13 40.68
CA ASN A 548 5.26 12.46 40.75
C ASN A 548 5.73 13.17 39.48
N GLU A 549 6.53 14.23 39.65
CA GLU A 549 7.19 14.94 38.56
C GLU A 549 8.52 14.25 38.18
N VAL A 550 9.02 14.51 36.97
CA VAL A 550 10.29 13.92 36.48
C VAL A 550 11.46 14.78 36.97
N GLU A 551 12.13 14.33 38.03
CA GLU A 551 13.22 15.08 38.68
C GLU A 551 14.60 14.65 38.14
N THR A 552 14.87 13.35 38.11
CA THR A 552 16.17 12.78 37.72
C THR A 552 16.16 12.14 36.34
N ILE A 553 17.34 11.86 35.78
CA ILE A 553 17.46 11.05 34.55
C ILE A 553 16.89 9.64 34.75
N ASN A 554 17.00 9.09 35.97
CA ASN A 554 16.40 7.79 36.29
C ASN A 554 14.87 7.84 36.27
N ASP A 555 14.27 8.91 36.81
CA ASP A 555 12.81 9.10 36.72
C ASP A 555 12.36 9.25 35.26
N TYR A 556 13.18 9.92 34.43
CA TYR A 556 12.93 10.06 33.00
C TYR A 556 12.99 8.71 32.27
N ASP A 557 13.99 7.89 32.57
CA ASP A 557 14.14 6.53 32.03
C ASP A 557 13.03 5.60 32.50
N GLU A 558 12.64 5.69 33.76
CA GLU A 558 11.54 4.92 34.35
C GLU A 558 10.18 5.34 33.76
N TYR A 559 9.94 6.63 33.58
CA TYR A 559 8.77 7.12 32.87
C TYR A 559 8.74 6.59 31.42
N CYS A 560 9.85 6.69 30.69
CA CYS A 560 9.94 6.16 29.33
C CYS A 560 9.77 4.63 29.28
N HIS A 561 10.25 3.92 30.30
CA HIS A 561 10.03 2.48 30.46
C HIS A 561 8.54 2.17 30.58
N TYR A 562 7.81 2.83 31.48
CA TYR A 562 6.37 2.60 31.61
C TYR A 562 5.59 3.04 30.37
N ALA A 563 6.05 4.08 29.66
CA ALA A 563 5.31 4.67 28.55
C ALA A 563 5.43 3.90 27.24
N ALA A 564 6.63 3.43 26.94
CA ALA A 564 6.92 2.78 25.66
C ALA A 564 7.85 1.57 25.82
N GLY A 565 8.70 1.53 26.84
CA GLY A 565 9.58 0.38 27.10
C GLY A 565 8.82 -0.92 27.34
N LEU A 566 7.77 -0.88 28.18
CA LEU A 566 6.84 -1.99 28.39
C LEU A 566 6.07 -2.37 27.13
N VAL A 567 5.79 -1.41 26.24
CA VAL A 567 5.18 -1.69 24.93
C VAL A 567 6.16 -2.45 24.05
N GLY A 568 7.44 -2.06 24.01
CA GLY A 568 8.52 -2.78 23.32
C GLY A 568 8.70 -4.21 23.84
N LEU A 569 8.69 -4.39 25.17
CA LEU A 569 8.72 -5.70 25.83
C LEU A 569 7.49 -6.54 25.51
N GLY A 570 6.29 -5.97 25.61
CA GLY A 570 5.02 -6.61 25.33
C GLY A 570 4.94 -7.08 23.86
N LEU A 571 5.32 -6.22 22.91
CA LEU A 571 5.40 -6.59 21.49
C LEU A 571 6.39 -7.73 21.26
N SER A 572 7.59 -7.66 21.86
CA SER A 572 8.60 -8.71 21.74
C SER A 572 8.08 -10.07 22.26
N LYS A 573 7.36 -10.05 23.38
CA LYS A 573 6.71 -11.25 23.94
C LYS A 573 5.55 -11.74 23.07
N LEU A 574 4.74 -10.85 22.50
CA LEU A 574 3.68 -11.24 21.55
C LEU A 574 4.27 -11.88 20.28
N PHE A 575 5.37 -11.33 19.75
CA PHE A 575 6.08 -11.90 18.60
C PHE A 575 6.64 -13.29 18.92
N HIS A 576 7.22 -13.46 20.12
CA HIS A 576 7.70 -14.76 20.58
C HIS A 576 6.58 -15.79 20.76
N VAL A 577 5.50 -15.43 21.47
CA VAL A 577 4.34 -16.30 21.70
C VAL A 577 3.62 -16.64 20.40
N SER A 578 3.66 -15.76 19.39
CA SER A 578 3.13 -16.04 18.06
C SER A 578 3.95 -17.06 17.24
N GLY A 579 5.12 -17.48 17.75
CA GLY A 579 6.04 -18.39 17.07
C GLY A 579 6.81 -17.75 15.92
N LYS A 580 6.69 -16.43 15.72
CA LYS A 580 7.33 -15.69 14.62
C LYS A 580 8.75 -15.24 14.94
N GLU A 581 9.05 -14.99 16.22
CA GLU A 581 10.37 -14.56 16.67
C GLU A 581 10.89 -15.39 17.84
N ILE A 582 12.20 -15.30 18.06
CA ILE A 582 12.82 -15.80 19.28
C ILE A 582 12.61 -14.82 20.43
N SER A 583 12.69 -15.32 21.66
CA SER A 583 12.76 -14.46 22.82
C SER A 583 14.05 -13.63 22.76
N LEU A 584 13.90 -12.32 22.70
CA LEU A 584 15.02 -11.37 22.71
C LEU A 584 15.22 -10.82 24.12
N PRO A 585 16.44 -10.39 24.49
CA PRO A 585 16.70 -9.86 25.82
C PRO A 585 15.81 -8.66 26.18
N ASP A 586 15.26 -8.68 27.39
CA ASP A 586 14.39 -7.62 27.90
C ASP A 586 15.04 -6.22 27.85
N PRO A 587 16.33 -6.01 28.22
CA PRO A 587 16.95 -4.69 28.16
C PRO A 587 16.96 -4.09 26.75
N ILE A 588 17.28 -4.90 25.75
CA ILE A 588 17.36 -4.48 24.35
C ILE A 588 15.93 -4.18 23.80
N SER A 589 14.96 -5.01 24.17
CA SER A 589 13.54 -4.82 23.83
C SER A 589 12.96 -3.56 24.47
N ASN A 590 13.41 -3.22 25.68
CA ASN A 590 13.06 -2.01 26.39
C ASN A 590 13.62 -0.76 25.67
N SER A 591 14.90 -0.80 25.25
CA SER A 591 15.56 0.31 24.54
C SER A 591 14.83 0.71 23.25
N MET A 592 14.20 -0.24 22.54
CA MET A 592 13.35 0.04 21.36
C MET A 592 12.19 0.98 21.68
N GLY A 593 11.57 0.83 22.86
CA GLY A 593 10.50 1.70 23.34
C GLY A 593 11.03 3.04 23.87
N LEU A 594 12.09 3.01 24.68
CA LEU A 594 12.70 4.21 25.25
C LEU A 594 13.16 5.18 24.16
N PHE A 595 13.82 4.70 23.10
CA PHE A 595 14.28 5.58 22.02
C PHE A 595 13.14 6.34 21.35
N LEU A 596 12.03 5.66 21.04
CA LEU A 596 10.86 6.29 20.43
C LEU A 596 10.22 7.33 21.35
N GLN A 597 10.07 6.99 22.63
CA GLN A 597 9.44 7.91 23.59
C GLN A 597 10.31 9.13 23.84
N LYS A 598 11.62 8.95 24.01
CA LYS A 598 12.55 10.08 24.18
C LYS A 598 12.55 10.99 22.95
N ALA A 599 12.55 10.43 21.74
CA ALA A 599 12.45 11.22 20.51
C ALA A 599 11.13 12.01 20.41
N ASN A 600 10.02 11.45 20.88
CA ASN A 600 8.74 12.15 20.94
C ASN A 600 8.75 13.29 21.97
N ILE A 601 9.16 13.03 23.22
CA ILE A 601 9.26 14.04 24.29
C ILE A 601 10.15 15.22 23.89
N ILE A 602 11.26 14.95 23.19
CA ILE A 602 12.15 16.01 22.69
C ILE A 602 11.47 16.85 21.61
N ARG A 603 10.78 16.21 20.68
CA ARG A 603 10.12 16.87 19.56
C ARG A 603 8.92 17.72 20.02
N ASP A 604 8.16 17.22 20.99
CA ASP A 604 6.85 17.74 21.37
C ASP A 604 6.90 18.75 22.52
N PHE A 605 8.09 19.13 22.99
CA PHE A 605 8.29 20.10 24.08
C PHE A 605 7.35 21.32 24.02
N HIS A 606 7.24 21.96 22.85
CA HIS A 606 6.38 23.13 22.70
C HIS A 606 4.89 22.82 22.85
N GLU A 607 4.42 21.64 22.42
CA GLU A 607 3.03 21.25 22.64
C GLU A 607 2.81 20.95 24.14
N ASP A 608 3.71 20.17 24.76
CA ASP A 608 3.59 19.73 26.15
C ASP A 608 3.61 20.89 27.16
N ILE A 609 4.49 21.88 26.96
CA ILE A 609 4.62 23.03 27.85
C ILE A 609 3.48 24.06 27.70
N ASN A 610 2.71 23.98 26.62
CA ASN A 610 1.57 24.86 26.35
C ASN A 610 0.23 24.17 26.61
N GLU A 611 0.23 22.95 27.15
CA GLU A 611 -0.98 22.22 27.49
C GLU A 611 -1.75 22.94 28.61
N VAL A 612 -3.09 22.93 28.50
CA VAL A 612 -4.03 23.63 29.40
C VAL A 612 -4.93 22.55 30.03
N PRO A 613 -5.19 22.59 31.36
CA PRO A 613 -4.96 23.69 32.30
C PRO A 613 -3.57 23.76 32.94
N LYS A 614 -2.78 22.68 32.94
CA LYS A 614 -1.43 22.64 33.52
C LYS A 614 -0.42 22.17 32.45
N PRO A 615 0.77 22.81 32.36
CA PRO A 615 1.84 22.33 31.49
C PRO A 615 2.31 20.92 31.89
N LEU A 616 2.61 20.10 30.89
CA LEU A 616 3.19 18.78 31.07
C LEU A 616 4.71 18.89 31.02
N ILE A 617 5.39 18.54 32.10
CA ILE A 617 6.84 18.66 32.24
C ILE A 617 7.47 17.26 32.26
N PHE A 618 7.90 16.80 31.09
CA PHE A 618 8.56 15.50 30.94
C PHE A 618 10.09 15.59 30.92
N TRP A 619 10.64 16.80 30.76
CA TRP A 619 12.09 16.99 30.75
C TRP A 619 12.61 16.94 32.19
N PRO A 620 13.62 16.10 32.50
CA PRO A 620 14.10 15.93 33.85
C PRO A 620 14.73 17.22 34.38
N ARG A 621 14.38 17.59 35.61
CA ARG A 621 14.95 18.76 36.30
C ARG A 621 16.46 18.73 36.35
N GLU A 622 17.04 17.56 36.58
CA GLU A 622 18.48 17.32 36.56
C GLU A 622 19.14 17.83 35.25
N ILE A 623 18.45 17.82 34.11
CA ILE A 623 18.98 18.34 32.84
C ILE A 623 18.68 19.83 32.70
N TRP A 624 17.41 20.24 32.71
CA TRP A 624 17.07 21.63 32.35
C TRP A 624 17.51 22.66 33.40
N SER A 625 17.62 22.28 34.67
CA SER A 625 18.05 23.20 35.75
C SER A 625 19.50 23.66 35.63
N LYS A 626 20.34 22.94 34.86
CA LYS A 626 21.71 23.36 34.51
C LYS A 626 21.73 24.64 33.67
N TYR A 627 20.66 24.88 32.91
CA TYR A 627 20.60 25.92 31.88
C TYR A 627 19.65 27.06 32.28
N VAL A 628 18.51 26.74 32.93
CA VAL A 628 17.49 27.73 33.30
C VAL A 628 16.89 27.43 34.69
N ASN A 629 16.32 28.45 35.33
CA ASN A 629 15.70 28.29 36.66
C ASN A 629 14.30 27.65 36.58
N LYS A 630 13.58 27.87 35.47
CA LYS A 630 12.28 27.26 35.18
C LYS A 630 12.27 26.71 33.76
N VAL A 631 11.68 25.54 33.55
CA VAL A 631 11.67 24.87 32.24
C VAL A 631 10.97 25.72 31.16
N GLU A 632 9.98 26.52 31.54
CA GLU A 632 9.25 27.45 30.68
C GLU A 632 10.16 28.53 30.08
N ASP A 633 11.26 28.86 30.76
CA ASP A 633 12.18 29.91 30.37
C ASP A 633 12.93 29.56 29.09
N LEU A 634 13.00 28.27 28.72
CA LEU A 634 13.59 27.78 27.47
C LEU A 634 12.87 28.36 26.23
N ARG A 635 11.62 28.82 26.37
CA ARG A 635 10.85 29.47 25.29
C ARG A 635 11.32 30.90 25.02
N HIS A 636 11.90 31.57 26.00
CA HIS A 636 12.24 32.98 25.91
C HIS A 636 13.43 33.23 24.98
N LYS A 637 13.33 34.27 24.14
CA LYS A 637 14.40 34.62 23.18
C LYS A 637 15.72 34.94 23.87
N ALA A 638 15.68 35.50 25.07
CA ALA A 638 16.88 35.80 25.87
C ALA A 638 17.69 34.54 26.23
N ASN A 639 17.04 33.38 26.30
CA ASN A 639 17.67 32.11 26.69
C ASN A 639 17.98 31.21 25.48
N SER A 640 18.05 31.75 24.26
CA SER A 640 18.17 30.94 23.04
C SER A 640 19.37 29.98 23.04
N GLU A 641 20.53 30.47 23.48
CA GLU A 641 21.77 29.70 23.50
C GLU A 641 21.66 28.54 24.52
N LYS A 642 21.32 28.88 25.77
CA LYS A 642 21.06 27.91 26.84
C LYS A 642 19.97 26.88 26.50
N ALA A 643 18.94 27.29 25.76
CA ALA A 643 17.90 26.40 25.30
C ALA A 643 18.41 25.40 24.25
N LEU A 644 19.29 25.82 23.35
CA LEU A 644 19.94 24.92 22.39
C LEU A 644 20.86 23.92 23.11
N GLU A 645 21.64 24.37 24.09
CA GLU A 645 22.52 23.49 24.88
C GLU A 645 21.69 22.44 25.64
N CYS A 646 20.59 22.86 26.27
CA CYS A 646 19.65 21.96 26.96
C CYS A 646 19.01 20.95 26.01
N LEU A 647 18.61 21.39 24.81
CA LEU A 647 18.07 20.52 23.76
C LEU A 647 19.10 19.48 23.30
N ASN A 648 20.34 19.92 23.11
CA ASN A 648 21.42 19.05 22.68
C ASN A 648 21.79 18.03 23.76
N ASP A 649 21.69 18.36 25.04
CA ASP A 649 21.81 17.42 26.18
C ASP A 649 20.72 16.33 26.11
N MET A 650 19.46 16.72 25.93
CA MET A 650 18.34 15.79 25.78
C MET A 650 18.50 14.87 24.56
N VAL A 651 18.85 15.42 23.39
CA VAL A 651 19.12 14.62 22.18
C VAL A 651 20.28 13.66 22.44
N THR A 652 21.37 14.15 23.04
CA THR A 652 22.53 13.32 23.37
C THR A 652 22.12 12.15 24.25
N ASN A 653 21.34 12.40 25.31
CA ASN A 653 20.79 11.37 26.19
C ASN A 653 20.00 10.30 25.40
N ALA A 654 19.14 10.70 24.46
CA ALA A 654 18.37 9.76 23.64
C ALA A 654 19.23 8.86 22.74
N LEU A 655 20.37 9.36 22.24
CA LEU A 655 21.26 8.60 21.33
C LEU A 655 21.86 7.34 21.97
N ILE A 656 21.84 7.19 23.30
CA ILE A 656 22.39 6.00 23.99
C ILE A 656 21.70 4.70 23.56
N HIS A 657 20.42 4.77 23.18
CA HIS A 657 19.60 3.60 22.87
C HIS A 657 19.80 3.08 21.44
N ILE A 658 20.51 3.81 20.58
CA ILE A 658 20.63 3.46 19.15
C ILE A 658 21.33 2.12 18.96
N GLU A 659 22.39 1.85 19.73
CA GLU A 659 23.16 0.60 19.59
C GLU A 659 22.28 -0.62 19.89
N ASP A 660 21.52 -0.56 20.98
CA ASP A 660 20.53 -1.57 21.34
C ASP A 660 19.43 -1.70 20.28
N CYS A 661 18.93 -0.58 19.73
CA CYS A 661 17.92 -0.63 18.68
C CYS A 661 18.45 -1.32 17.41
N LEU A 662 19.68 -1.01 17.00
CA LEU A 662 20.34 -1.66 15.86
C LEU A 662 20.56 -3.15 16.13
N LYS A 663 20.94 -3.51 17.36
CA LYS A 663 21.12 -4.91 17.77
C LYS A 663 19.80 -5.68 17.80
N TYR A 664 18.73 -5.08 18.34
CA TYR A 664 17.39 -5.66 18.32
C TYR A 664 16.97 -5.97 16.88
N MET A 665 17.05 -4.97 16.01
CA MET A 665 16.63 -5.08 14.61
C MET A 665 17.48 -6.08 13.82
N SER A 666 18.77 -6.26 14.16
CA SER A 666 19.63 -7.25 13.51
C SER A 666 19.27 -8.69 13.85
N ASP A 667 18.65 -8.90 15.02
CA ASP A 667 18.33 -10.24 15.55
C ASP A 667 16.91 -10.71 15.15
N LEU A 668 16.10 -9.81 14.56
CA LEU A 668 14.76 -10.12 14.04
C LEU A 668 14.84 -11.01 12.78
N ARG A 669 13.99 -12.03 12.73
CA ARG A 669 13.98 -13.05 11.67
C ARG A 669 12.83 -12.86 10.69
N ASP A 670 11.67 -12.43 11.18
CA ASP A 670 10.48 -12.22 10.38
C ASP A 670 10.58 -10.86 9.67
N PRO A 671 10.59 -10.83 8.32
CA PRO A 671 10.75 -9.58 7.57
C PRO A 671 9.63 -8.56 7.81
N ALA A 672 8.44 -9.01 8.21
CA ALA A 672 7.30 -8.14 8.45
C ALA A 672 7.42 -7.47 9.83
N ILE A 673 7.79 -8.23 10.86
CA ILE A 673 8.12 -7.72 12.20
C ILE A 673 9.34 -6.82 12.13
N PHE A 674 10.37 -7.21 11.37
CA PHE A 674 11.53 -6.39 11.09
C PHE A 674 11.14 -5.01 10.55
N ARG A 675 10.35 -4.93 9.48
CA ARG A 675 9.91 -3.64 8.91
C ARG A 675 9.04 -2.84 9.88
N PHE A 676 8.14 -3.53 10.59
CA PHE A 676 7.29 -2.92 11.62
C PHE A 676 8.13 -2.24 12.71
N CYS A 677 9.19 -2.90 13.18
CA CYS A 677 10.11 -2.36 14.17
C CYS A 677 11.05 -1.31 13.59
N ALA A 678 11.55 -1.47 12.36
CA ALA A 678 12.59 -0.63 11.79
C ALA A 678 12.14 0.76 11.34
N ILE A 679 10.94 0.86 10.75
CA ILE A 679 10.42 2.14 10.21
C ILE A 679 10.31 3.22 11.30
N PRO A 680 9.70 2.97 12.48
CA PRO A 680 9.64 3.95 13.57
C PRO A 680 11.02 4.39 14.06
N GLN A 681 11.99 3.47 14.13
CA GLN A 681 13.34 3.75 14.62
C GLN A 681 14.10 4.68 13.67
N ILE A 682 14.01 4.44 12.35
CA ILE A 682 14.56 5.33 11.32
C ILE A 682 13.90 6.72 11.40
N MET A 683 12.59 6.77 11.61
CA MET A 683 11.88 8.04 11.79
C MET A 683 12.32 8.80 13.04
N ALA A 684 12.59 8.09 14.14
CA ALA A 684 13.03 8.68 15.40
C ALA A 684 14.43 9.31 15.26
N ILE A 685 15.42 8.61 14.68
CA ILE A 685 16.75 9.21 14.46
C ILE A 685 16.68 10.40 13.49
N GLY A 686 15.86 10.31 12.43
CA GLY A 686 15.63 11.44 11.52
C GLY A 686 14.98 12.64 12.23
N THR A 687 14.10 12.39 13.20
CA THR A 687 13.47 13.44 14.03
C THR A 687 14.49 14.11 14.93
N LEU A 688 15.31 13.33 15.64
CA LEU A 688 16.40 13.86 16.47
C LEU A 688 17.39 14.69 15.63
N ALA A 689 17.72 14.23 14.42
CA ALA A 689 18.57 14.97 13.48
C ALA A 689 17.98 16.33 13.08
N LEU A 690 16.66 16.49 13.07
CA LEU A 690 15.99 17.77 12.79
C LEU A 690 15.87 18.66 14.02
N CYS A 691 15.77 18.07 15.21
CA CYS A 691 15.68 18.78 16.48
C CYS A 691 17.05 19.30 16.94
N TYR A 692 18.12 18.54 16.71
CA TYR A 692 19.45 18.90 17.16
C TYR A 692 19.88 20.29 16.63
N ASN A 693 20.37 21.12 17.55
CA ASN A 693 20.74 22.51 17.31
C ASN A 693 19.64 23.35 16.60
N ASN A 694 18.36 23.12 16.95
CA ASN A 694 17.22 23.81 16.32
C ASN A 694 16.29 24.47 17.35
N ILE A 695 16.43 25.80 17.47
CA ILE A 695 15.67 26.61 18.44
C ILE A 695 14.15 26.58 18.22
N LYS A 696 13.68 26.08 17.07
CA LYS A 696 12.24 25.96 16.79
C LYS A 696 11.55 25.00 17.74
N VAL A 697 12.25 24.04 18.35
CA VAL A 697 11.69 23.07 19.33
C VAL A 697 10.95 23.77 20.46
N PHE A 698 11.40 24.96 20.87
CA PHE A 698 10.82 25.70 21.98
C PHE A 698 9.73 26.70 21.56
N ARG A 699 9.66 27.06 20.28
CA ARG A 699 8.89 28.23 19.79
C ARG A 699 7.73 27.87 18.88
N GLY A 700 7.58 26.61 18.58
CA GLY A 700 6.54 26.08 17.73
C GLY A 700 6.68 24.58 17.69
N VAL A 701 5.70 23.91 17.10
CA VAL A 701 5.78 22.48 16.91
C VAL A 701 6.95 22.17 15.98
N VAL A 702 7.94 21.39 16.44
CA VAL A 702 8.95 20.77 15.55
C VAL A 702 8.35 19.52 14.92
N LYS A 703 7.26 19.77 14.20
CA LYS A 703 6.98 19.02 12.99
C LYS A 703 7.94 19.56 11.93
N MET A 704 8.30 18.76 10.94
CA MET A 704 8.80 19.38 9.71
C MET A 704 7.72 20.37 9.22
N ARG A 705 7.77 21.68 9.53
CA ARG A 705 7.18 22.80 8.74
C ARG A 705 7.24 24.24 9.34
N ARG A 706 7.42 25.20 8.40
CA ARG A 706 6.97 26.63 8.30
C ARG A 706 7.66 27.74 9.12
N GLY A 707 8.83 28.20 8.64
CA GLY A 707 9.19 29.63 8.67
C GLY A 707 9.11 30.17 7.24
N TRP A 708 8.55 31.38 7.08
CA TRP A 708 8.07 31.92 5.80
C TRP A 708 6.94 31.08 5.23
N ASN A 709 5.89 31.74 4.71
CA ASN A 709 4.91 30.99 3.95
C ASN A 709 5.58 30.64 2.61
N THR A 710 6.08 29.41 2.51
CA THR A 710 6.81 28.94 1.31
C THR A 710 5.93 28.95 0.07
N LEU A 711 4.59 29.04 0.24
CA LEU A 711 3.61 29.10 -0.83
C LEU A 711 3.63 30.45 -1.57
N VAL A 712 4.26 31.49 -1.01
CA VAL A 712 4.43 32.79 -1.67
C VAL A 712 5.91 33.07 -1.97
N PRO A 713 6.24 33.86 -3.00
CA PRO A 713 7.62 34.20 -3.33
C PRO A 713 8.38 34.79 -2.14
N ARG A 714 9.70 34.55 -2.08
CA ARG A 714 10.59 35.13 -1.06
C ARG A 714 10.44 36.65 -0.93
N LYS A 715 10.31 37.37 -2.04
CA LYS A 715 10.07 38.82 -2.05
C LYS A 715 8.79 39.25 -1.33
N VAL A 716 7.75 38.40 -1.33
CA VAL A 716 6.49 38.66 -0.62
C VAL A 716 6.72 38.49 0.87
N ASN A 717 7.34 37.39 1.30
CA ASN A 717 7.69 37.19 2.71
C ASN A 717 8.60 38.32 3.26
N VAL A 718 9.60 38.75 2.50
CA VAL A 718 10.46 39.89 2.86
C VAL A 718 9.66 41.20 2.93
N PHE A 719 8.76 41.44 1.97
CA PHE A 719 7.89 42.62 1.99
C PHE A 719 6.98 42.64 3.23
N ILE A 720 6.34 41.51 3.56
CA ILE A 720 5.46 41.40 4.72
C ILE A 720 6.24 41.60 6.01
N TRP A 721 7.45 41.02 6.10
CA TRP A 721 8.35 41.29 7.21
C TRP A 721 8.66 42.79 7.33
N ARG A 722 8.91 43.50 6.22
CA ARG A 722 9.10 44.96 6.24
C ARG A 722 7.83 45.69 6.69
N ALA A 723 6.65 45.29 6.21
CA ALA A 723 5.38 45.90 6.58
C ALA A 723 5.10 45.75 8.09
N LEU A 724 5.27 44.54 8.65
CA LEU A 724 5.10 44.27 10.08
C LEU A 724 6.05 45.05 11.00
N ASN A 725 7.18 45.49 10.46
CA ASN A 725 8.16 46.31 11.17
C ASN A 725 8.02 47.82 10.88
N GLY A 726 6.99 48.24 10.14
CA GLY A 726 6.82 49.66 9.76
C GLY A 726 7.88 50.16 8.76
N ARG A 727 8.56 49.27 8.04
CA ARG A 727 9.73 49.57 7.17
C ARG A 727 9.39 49.61 5.68
N ILE A 728 8.14 49.88 5.35
CA ILE A 728 7.69 50.13 3.97
C ILE A 728 7.52 51.64 3.77
N PRO A 729 7.77 52.17 2.56
CA PRO A 729 7.79 53.61 2.29
C PRO A 729 6.37 54.18 2.15
N VAL A 730 5.60 54.15 3.23
CA VAL A 730 4.35 54.92 3.38
C VAL A 730 4.68 56.35 3.76
N ARG A 731 3.84 57.31 3.36
CA ARG A 731 4.17 58.73 3.49
C ARG A 731 4.47 59.15 4.93
N ASN A 732 3.72 58.65 5.91
CA ASN A 732 3.99 58.95 7.33
C ASN A 732 5.38 58.48 7.81
N GLU A 733 5.90 57.37 7.27
CA GLU A 733 7.21 56.83 7.65
C GLU A 733 8.38 57.46 6.86
N LEU A 734 8.09 58.08 5.72
CA LEU A 734 9.07 58.85 4.94
C LEU A 734 9.23 60.25 5.52
N ASP A 735 8.13 60.88 5.91
CA ASP A 735 8.09 62.18 6.58
C ASP A 735 8.89 62.14 7.90
N LYS A 736 8.66 61.13 8.75
CA LYS A 736 9.46 60.87 9.97
C LYS A 736 10.95 60.69 9.72
N LYS A 737 11.38 60.39 8.49
CA LYS A 737 12.78 60.22 8.10
C LYS A 737 13.35 61.45 7.37
N GLY A 738 12.62 62.56 7.36
CA GLY A 738 13.05 63.83 6.77
C GLY A 738 13.02 63.86 5.24
N ILE A 739 12.20 63.03 4.60
CA ILE A 739 11.99 63.08 3.15
C ILE A 739 10.82 64.01 2.86
N ASP A 740 11.10 65.13 2.20
CA ASP A 740 10.12 66.15 1.83
C ASP A 740 9.09 65.62 0.80
N MET A 741 7.81 65.85 1.05
CA MET A 741 6.70 65.35 0.23
C MET A 741 5.50 66.31 0.23
N ASP A 742 4.83 66.40 -0.92
CA ASP A 742 3.69 67.29 -1.14
C ASP A 742 2.47 67.01 -0.24
N SER A 743 2.35 65.78 0.29
CA SER A 743 1.25 65.40 1.18
C SER A 743 1.57 64.12 1.97
N VAL A 744 1.11 64.06 3.22
CA VAL A 744 1.15 62.86 4.08
C VAL A 744 -0.11 62.00 4.01
N LEU A 745 -1.12 62.44 3.25
CA LEU A 745 -2.38 61.72 3.07
C LEU A 745 -2.20 60.47 2.21
N CYS A 746 -3.04 59.47 2.43
CA CYS A 746 -3.07 58.24 1.66
C CYS A 746 -3.36 58.53 0.18
N PRO A 747 -2.49 58.10 -0.76
CA PRO A 747 -2.66 58.37 -2.19
C PRO A 747 -3.84 57.60 -2.82
N CYS A 748 -4.47 56.69 -2.08
CA CYS A 748 -5.61 55.91 -2.54
C CYS A 748 -6.96 56.52 -2.15
N CYS A 749 -7.11 57.01 -0.92
CA CYS A 749 -8.38 57.60 -0.45
C CYS A 749 -8.32 59.11 -0.25
N GLU A 750 -7.13 59.71 -0.14
CA GLU A 750 -6.88 61.14 0.09
C GLU A 750 -7.55 61.72 1.36
N ASN A 751 -8.07 60.85 2.24
CA ASN A 751 -8.90 61.24 3.39
C ASN A 751 -8.25 61.01 4.76
N ALA A 752 -7.13 60.28 4.84
CA ALA A 752 -6.46 59.95 6.10
C ALA A 752 -4.94 59.83 5.94
N LEU A 753 -4.21 59.94 7.04
CA LEU A 753 -2.74 59.80 7.07
C LEU A 753 -2.31 58.40 6.60
N GLU A 754 -1.29 58.36 5.74
CA GLU A 754 -0.79 57.09 5.21
C GLU A 754 0.13 56.38 6.19
N SER A 755 -0.47 55.65 7.13
CA SER A 755 0.24 54.62 7.92
C SER A 755 0.27 53.27 7.18
N VAL A 756 1.08 52.33 7.67
CA VAL A 756 1.10 50.95 7.15
C VAL A 756 -0.28 50.31 7.30
N ASP A 757 -0.90 50.45 8.48
CA ASP A 757 -2.22 49.88 8.77
C ASP A 757 -3.31 50.56 7.94
N HIS A 758 -3.23 51.88 7.76
CA HIS A 758 -4.19 52.58 6.90
C HIS A 758 -4.03 52.17 5.43
N SER A 759 -2.80 52.16 4.90
CA SER A 759 -2.56 51.82 3.50
C SER A 759 -2.94 50.38 3.14
N LEU A 760 -2.88 49.43 4.08
CA LEU A 760 -3.07 48.01 3.82
C LEU A 760 -4.39 47.44 4.36
N VAL A 761 -5.03 48.10 5.32
CA VAL A 761 -6.22 47.57 6.02
C VAL A 761 -7.36 48.59 6.07
N LEU A 762 -7.13 49.79 6.62
CA LEU A 762 -8.21 50.76 6.93
C LEU A 762 -8.62 51.66 5.77
N CYS A 763 -7.82 51.74 4.70
CA CYS A 763 -8.18 52.50 3.51
C CYS A 763 -9.40 51.85 2.85
N GLU A 764 -10.41 52.65 2.50
CA GLU A 764 -11.65 52.19 1.84
C GLU A 764 -11.39 51.23 0.66
N LYS A 765 -10.33 51.49 -0.12
CA LYS A 765 -9.95 50.64 -1.26
C LYS A 765 -9.31 49.32 -0.84
N ALA A 766 -8.64 49.27 0.31
CA ALA A 766 -8.11 48.04 0.89
C ALA A 766 -9.22 47.24 1.59
N THR A 767 -10.11 47.91 2.34
CA THR A 767 -11.27 47.30 3.02
C THR A 767 -12.17 46.56 2.03
N TYR A 768 -12.49 47.18 0.88
CA TYR A 768 -13.23 46.52 -0.20
C TYR A 768 -12.57 45.20 -0.67
N ILE A 769 -11.24 45.13 -0.72
CA ILE A 769 -10.53 43.91 -1.11
C ILE A 769 -10.64 42.84 -0.02
N TRP A 770 -10.57 43.24 1.26
CA TRP A 770 -10.71 42.32 2.38
C TRP A 770 -12.12 41.72 2.44
N GLU A 771 -13.17 42.51 2.32
CA GLU A 771 -14.56 42.02 2.25
C GLU A 771 -14.72 40.92 1.19
N ARG A 772 -14.20 41.16 -0.01
CA ARG A 772 -14.25 40.20 -1.12
C ARG A 772 -13.45 38.92 -0.86
N ILE A 773 -12.33 38.99 -0.14
CA ILE A 773 -11.50 37.82 0.20
C ILE A 773 -12.16 36.97 1.29
N PHE A 774 -12.72 37.62 2.31
CA PHE A 774 -13.41 36.93 3.40
C PHE A 774 -14.69 36.26 2.91
N ASP A 775 -15.47 36.94 2.06
CA ASP A 775 -16.64 36.36 1.36
C ASP A 775 -16.25 35.15 0.50
N TRP A 776 -15.15 35.26 -0.26
CA TRP A 776 -14.66 34.16 -1.11
C TRP A 776 -14.29 32.91 -0.32
N TRP A 777 -13.84 33.07 0.93
CA TRP A 777 -13.52 31.96 1.82
C TRP A 777 -14.70 31.53 2.70
N GLY A 778 -15.82 32.24 2.69
CA GLY A 778 -16.97 31.98 3.55
C GLY A 778 -16.65 32.21 5.03
N ILE A 779 -15.78 33.19 5.33
CA ILE A 779 -15.32 33.54 6.69
C ILE A 779 -15.91 34.90 7.04
N VAL A 780 -16.44 35.04 8.26
CA VAL A 780 -16.94 36.33 8.75
C VAL A 780 -15.76 37.28 8.95
N LEU A 781 -15.83 38.45 8.33
CA LEU A 781 -14.86 39.53 8.54
C LEU A 781 -15.07 40.09 9.96
N VAL A 782 -14.04 40.00 10.80
CA VAL A 782 -13.98 40.67 12.11
C VAL A 782 -13.33 42.04 11.92
N ASP A 783 -13.74 43.03 12.71
CA ASP A 783 -13.13 44.37 12.70
C ASP A 783 -11.61 44.29 12.88
N ALA A 784 -10.86 44.51 11.81
CA ALA A 784 -9.41 44.46 11.78
C ALA A 784 -8.85 45.88 11.70
N PHE A 785 -8.10 46.29 12.72
CA PHE A 785 -7.58 47.65 12.81
C PHE A 785 -6.11 47.75 12.38
N THR A 786 -5.40 46.64 12.37
CA THR A 786 -3.98 46.57 12.02
C THR A 786 -3.68 45.46 11.00
N ILE A 787 -2.54 45.59 10.33
CA ILE A 787 -2.04 44.54 9.44
C ILE A 787 -1.72 43.24 10.18
N LYS A 788 -1.44 43.33 11.49
CA LYS A 788 -1.26 42.16 12.36
C LYS A 788 -2.57 41.42 12.56
N ASP A 789 -3.67 42.12 12.78
CA ASP A 789 -4.98 41.49 12.99
C ASP A 789 -5.41 40.69 11.76
N ILE A 790 -5.20 41.25 10.56
CA ILE A 790 -5.43 40.55 9.30
C ILE A 790 -4.54 39.30 9.19
N LEU A 791 -3.22 39.43 9.41
CA LEU A 791 -2.28 38.33 9.18
C LEU A 791 -2.32 37.24 10.27
N HIS A 792 -2.85 37.54 11.46
CA HIS A 792 -3.05 36.59 12.55
C HIS A 792 -4.44 35.95 12.57
N HIS A 793 -5.35 36.37 11.66
CA HIS A 793 -6.67 35.78 11.56
C HIS A 793 -6.60 34.32 11.12
N SER A 794 -6.94 33.37 12.01
CA SER A 794 -6.85 31.92 11.76
C SER A 794 -7.96 31.37 10.86
N GLY A 795 -8.99 32.18 10.57
CA GLY A 795 -10.11 31.82 9.70
C GLY A 795 -11.30 31.16 10.41
N GLY A 796 -11.26 31.07 11.75
CA GLY A 796 -12.37 30.57 12.58
C GLY A 796 -12.43 29.04 12.72
N SER A 797 -13.39 28.55 13.51
CA SER A 797 -13.61 27.11 13.80
C SER A 797 -14.02 26.28 12.58
N SER A 798 -14.38 26.93 11.48
CA SER A 798 -14.78 26.34 10.21
C SER A 798 -13.62 25.86 9.32
N LEU A 799 -12.37 26.28 9.61
CA LEU A 799 -11.18 25.88 8.85
C LEU A 799 -10.33 24.87 9.63
N GLY A 800 -10.04 23.72 9.01
CA GLY A 800 -9.07 22.77 9.57
C GLY A 800 -7.64 23.36 9.64
N LYS A 801 -6.84 22.92 10.61
CA LYS A 801 -5.44 23.39 10.88
C LYS A 801 -4.53 23.37 9.65
N GLU A 802 -4.83 22.52 8.67
CA GLU A 802 -4.08 22.46 7.43
C GLU A 802 -4.42 23.60 6.47
N ALA A 803 -5.71 23.90 6.31
CA ALA A 803 -6.26 24.94 5.42
C ALA A 803 -5.86 26.35 5.88
N GLU A 804 -5.56 26.52 7.16
CA GLU A 804 -5.03 27.75 7.78
C GLU A 804 -3.80 28.32 7.04
N VAL A 805 -2.98 27.48 6.41
CA VAL A 805 -1.79 27.97 5.70
C VAL A 805 -2.06 28.37 4.27
N LEU A 806 -3.02 27.71 3.65
CA LEU A 806 -3.55 28.14 2.37
C LEU A 806 -4.20 29.52 2.54
N TRP A 807 -4.98 29.67 3.61
CA TRP A 807 -5.58 30.92 4.05
C TRP A 807 -4.52 32.00 4.29
N HIS A 808 -3.53 31.71 5.14
CA HIS A 808 -2.43 32.63 5.40
C HIS A 808 -1.65 32.99 4.13
N ALA A 809 -1.51 32.09 3.15
CA ALA A 809 -0.86 32.43 1.88
C ALA A 809 -1.67 33.44 1.06
N VAL A 810 -2.99 33.28 0.99
CA VAL A 810 -3.89 34.23 0.33
C VAL A 810 -3.81 35.61 0.97
N LEU A 811 -3.81 35.68 2.30
CA LEU A 811 -3.63 36.94 3.02
C LEU A 811 -2.32 37.64 2.62
N LEU A 812 -1.19 36.93 2.58
CA LEU A 812 0.10 37.50 2.19
C LEU A 812 0.12 37.99 0.73
N VAL A 813 -0.55 37.28 -0.18
CA VAL A 813 -0.70 37.73 -1.57
C VAL A 813 -1.53 39.00 -1.63
N ALA A 814 -2.66 39.06 -0.93
CA ALA A 814 -3.54 40.22 -0.91
C ALA A 814 -2.82 41.48 -0.43
N VAL A 815 -2.13 41.41 0.70
CA VAL A 815 -1.35 42.55 1.24
C VAL A 815 -0.31 43.04 0.21
N TYR A 816 0.39 42.14 -0.47
CA TYR A 816 1.38 42.50 -1.49
C TYR A 816 0.76 43.20 -2.71
N PHE A 817 -0.43 42.76 -3.15
CA PHE A 817 -1.11 43.34 -4.31
C PHE A 817 -1.83 44.64 -3.98
N ILE A 818 -2.38 44.80 -2.78
CA ILE A 818 -2.87 46.09 -2.27
C ILE A 818 -1.74 47.12 -2.29
N TRP A 819 -0.56 46.76 -1.77
CA TRP A 819 0.63 47.61 -1.82
C TRP A 819 1.08 47.94 -3.24
N LYS A 820 1.05 46.95 -4.15
CA LYS A 820 1.42 47.14 -5.55
C LYS A 820 0.45 48.09 -6.27
N SER A 821 -0.85 47.96 -6.04
CA SER A 821 -1.88 48.85 -6.60
C SER A 821 -1.68 50.29 -6.12
N ARG A 822 -1.41 50.48 -4.81
CA ARG A 822 -1.03 51.77 -4.25
C ARG A 822 0.19 52.36 -4.97
N ASN A 823 1.25 51.58 -5.17
CA ASN A 823 2.45 52.07 -5.84
C ASN A 823 2.19 52.42 -7.32
N MET A 824 1.29 51.72 -8.00
CA MET A 824 0.87 52.09 -9.35
C MET A 824 0.17 53.45 -9.37
N LYS A 825 -0.67 53.75 -8.37
CA LYS A 825 -1.29 55.07 -8.21
C LYS A 825 -0.24 56.15 -7.94
N VAL A 826 0.73 55.89 -7.07
CA VAL A 826 1.79 56.86 -6.74
C VAL A 826 2.72 57.15 -7.92
N PHE A 827 3.23 56.12 -8.59
CA PHE A 827 4.26 56.29 -9.63
C PHE A 827 3.71 56.48 -11.04
N LYS A 828 2.47 56.08 -11.30
CA LYS A 828 1.86 56.12 -12.65
C LYS A 828 0.50 56.82 -12.69
N GLY A 829 0.02 57.37 -11.58
CA GLY A 829 -1.26 58.07 -11.48
C GLY A 829 -2.51 57.20 -11.66
N LYS A 830 -2.35 55.90 -11.97
CA LYS A 830 -3.44 54.98 -12.33
C LYS A 830 -3.77 54.04 -11.15
N MET A 831 -5.02 54.07 -10.70
CA MET A 831 -5.55 53.10 -9.73
C MET A 831 -6.22 51.94 -10.49
N GLU A 832 -5.95 50.71 -10.08
CA GLU A 832 -6.63 49.52 -10.62
C GLU A 832 -8.05 49.40 -10.04
N ASN A 833 -9.01 48.97 -10.87
CA ASN A 833 -10.37 48.67 -10.42
C ASN A 833 -10.35 47.55 -9.36
N GLY A 834 -11.04 47.75 -8.22
CA GLY A 834 -11.07 46.79 -7.11
C GLY A 834 -11.52 45.37 -7.51
N SER A 835 -12.49 45.24 -8.42
CA SER A 835 -12.93 43.92 -8.92
C SER A 835 -11.85 43.22 -9.75
N LYS A 836 -11.09 44.01 -10.53
CA LYS A 836 -9.93 43.50 -11.29
C LYS A 836 -8.79 43.11 -10.35
N LEU A 837 -8.48 43.95 -9.36
CA LEU A 837 -7.46 43.68 -8.36
C LEU A 837 -7.77 42.41 -7.55
N PHE A 838 -9.04 42.18 -7.20
CA PHE A 838 -9.49 40.96 -6.53
C PHE A 838 -9.27 39.71 -7.41
N LYS A 839 -9.66 39.75 -8.69
CA LYS A 839 -9.40 38.66 -9.64
C LYS A 839 -7.89 38.40 -9.82
N ASP A 840 -7.09 39.45 -9.86
CA ASP A 840 -5.63 39.34 -9.94
C ASP A 840 -5.05 38.70 -8.67
N ILE A 841 -5.60 38.98 -7.49
CA ILE A 841 -5.24 38.31 -6.24
C ILE A 841 -5.61 36.82 -6.30
N GLN A 842 -6.83 36.47 -6.71
CA GLN A 842 -7.26 35.07 -6.84
C GLN A 842 -6.33 34.30 -7.80
N LEU A 843 -6.03 34.88 -8.96
CA LEU A 843 -5.15 34.30 -9.96
C LEU A 843 -3.71 34.18 -9.46
N LYS A 844 -3.16 35.22 -8.83
CA LYS A 844 -1.76 35.22 -8.39
C LYS A 844 -1.56 34.36 -7.15
N ALA A 845 -2.54 34.29 -6.26
CA ALA A 845 -2.53 33.33 -5.17
C ALA A 845 -2.59 31.91 -5.72
N PHE A 846 -3.47 31.61 -6.68
CA PHE A 846 -3.49 30.32 -7.36
C PHE A 846 -2.14 29.99 -8.01
N GLU A 847 -1.58 30.89 -8.82
CA GLU A 847 -0.30 30.68 -9.51
C GLU A 847 0.86 30.49 -8.53
N TRP A 848 0.92 31.29 -7.47
CA TRP A 848 2.05 31.23 -6.55
C TRP A 848 1.95 30.03 -5.64
N ILE A 849 0.77 29.74 -5.13
CA ILE A 849 0.54 28.60 -4.26
C ILE A 849 0.65 27.31 -5.07
N SER A 850 0.06 27.21 -6.26
CA SER A 850 0.19 26.00 -7.11
C SER A 850 1.64 25.70 -7.50
N ARG A 851 2.44 26.73 -7.82
CA ARG A 851 3.85 26.56 -8.22
C ARG A 851 4.80 26.31 -7.05
N ARG A 852 4.38 26.58 -5.81
CA ARG A 852 5.25 26.49 -4.61
C ARG A 852 4.74 25.52 -3.55
N SER A 853 3.50 25.08 -3.67
CA SER A 853 2.88 24.07 -2.82
C SER A 853 3.26 22.69 -3.31
N LYS A 854 4.02 21.97 -2.50
CA LYS A 854 4.13 20.50 -2.61
C LYS A 854 2.99 19.79 -1.88
N ARG A 855 2.09 20.56 -1.22
CA ARG A 855 1.10 20.07 -0.26
C ARG A 855 -0.36 20.16 -0.71
N TRP A 856 -0.65 20.90 -1.78
CA TRP A 856 -2.03 21.21 -2.20
C TRP A 856 -2.12 21.06 -3.71
N ASN A 857 -3.05 20.23 -4.17
CA ASN A 857 -3.45 20.12 -5.56
C ASN A 857 -4.60 21.11 -5.81
N LEU A 858 -4.24 22.35 -6.12
CA LEU A 858 -5.21 23.42 -6.39
C LEU A 858 -5.83 23.22 -7.77
N GLN A 859 -7.14 23.00 -7.82
CA GLN A 859 -7.93 22.99 -9.06
C GLN A 859 -8.56 24.36 -9.25
N TRP A 860 -8.47 24.93 -10.45
CA TRP A 860 -8.87 26.32 -10.68
C TRP A 860 -10.37 26.52 -10.44
N GLU A 861 -11.20 25.55 -10.82
CA GLU A 861 -12.64 25.58 -10.65
C GLU A 861 -13.02 25.57 -9.16
N ILE A 862 -12.40 24.69 -8.37
CA ILE A 862 -12.62 24.60 -6.92
C ILE A 862 -12.04 25.81 -6.19
N TRP A 863 -10.91 26.35 -6.67
CA TRP A 863 -10.28 27.55 -6.12
C TRP A 863 -11.18 28.78 -6.22
N LEU A 864 -11.92 28.92 -7.32
CA LEU A 864 -12.83 30.06 -7.49
C LEU A 864 -14.08 29.95 -6.61
N GLU A 865 -14.57 28.74 -6.32
CA GLU A 865 -15.76 28.52 -5.51
C GLU A 865 -15.47 28.42 -4.00
N ARG A 866 -14.60 27.49 -3.58
CA ARG A 866 -14.24 27.24 -2.17
C ARG A 866 -12.78 26.75 -2.06
N PRO A 867 -11.80 27.65 -1.87
CA PRO A 867 -10.36 27.34 -1.85
C PRO A 867 -9.94 26.19 -0.92
N PHE A 868 -10.56 26.07 0.25
CA PHE A 868 -10.23 25.05 1.25
C PHE A 868 -10.65 23.62 0.86
N ASN A 869 -11.50 23.45 -0.16
CA ASN A 869 -11.88 22.14 -0.69
C ASN A 869 -10.84 21.55 -1.66
N CYS A 870 -9.77 22.28 -1.97
CA CYS A 870 -8.70 21.76 -2.84
C CYS A 870 -7.96 20.57 -2.18
N PRO A 871 -7.80 19.43 -2.86
CA PRO A 871 -7.22 18.22 -2.28
C PRO A 871 -5.72 18.38 -1.91
N GLN A 872 -5.30 17.82 -0.77
CA GLN A 872 -3.91 17.86 -0.31
C GLN A 872 -3.01 16.75 -0.88
N ILE A 873 -1.71 17.01 -0.92
CA ILE A 873 -0.60 16.07 -1.12
C ILE A 873 0.22 16.08 0.19
N GLY A 874 0.11 15.08 1.08
CA GLY A 874 0.86 15.06 2.36
C GLY A 874 2.37 14.96 2.12
N ALA A 875 3.30 15.53 2.90
CA ALA A 875 3.92 14.92 4.11
C ALA A 875 4.53 13.51 3.94
N ASP A 876 4.19 12.86 2.83
CA ASP A 876 4.28 11.43 2.64
C ASP A 876 5.52 11.07 1.81
N GLY A 877 6.34 12.03 1.33
CA GLY A 877 7.48 11.75 0.45
C GLY A 877 8.66 11.07 1.17
N LEU A 878 9.15 11.64 2.28
CA LEU A 878 10.21 11.01 3.09
C LEU A 878 9.69 9.78 3.84
N MET A 879 8.46 9.85 4.37
CA MET A 879 7.79 8.70 4.97
C MET A 879 7.59 7.58 3.94
N ALA A 880 7.18 7.88 2.70
CA ALA A 880 7.13 6.91 1.59
C ALA A 880 8.50 6.39 1.22
N LYS A 881 9.53 7.24 1.20
CA LYS A 881 10.92 6.81 0.94
C LYS A 881 11.41 5.85 2.02
N VAL A 882 11.20 6.18 3.30
CA VAL A 882 11.56 5.29 4.42
C VAL A 882 10.73 4.01 4.36
N ILE A 883 9.42 4.09 4.16
CA ILE A 883 8.53 2.93 4.06
C ILE A 883 8.87 2.03 2.85
N ASP A 884 9.09 2.60 1.66
CA ASP A 884 9.36 1.84 0.43
C ASP A 884 10.79 1.32 0.36
N ARG A 885 11.78 2.05 0.91
CA ARG A 885 13.19 1.66 0.86
C ARG A 885 13.60 0.74 2.02
N THR A 886 12.92 0.78 3.18
CA THR A 886 13.31 -0.06 4.33
C THR A 886 12.84 -1.51 4.15
N LYS A 887 13.73 -2.37 3.64
CA LYS A 887 13.44 -3.80 3.41
C LYS A 887 14.39 -4.71 4.16
N THR A 888 15.58 -4.23 4.47
CA THR A 888 16.68 -5.01 5.03
C THR A 888 17.45 -4.22 6.08
N MET A 889 18.27 -4.90 6.89
CA MET A 889 19.20 -4.22 7.80
C MET A 889 20.23 -3.33 7.10
N ALA A 890 20.56 -3.61 5.83
CA ALA A 890 21.43 -2.72 5.05
C ALA A 890 20.79 -1.33 4.86
N ASP A 891 19.46 -1.29 4.67
CA ASP A 891 18.70 -0.04 4.55
C ASP A 891 18.67 0.71 5.89
N VAL A 892 18.55 -0.03 7.01
CA VAL A 892 18.56 0.53 8.38
C VAL A 892 19.93 1.12 8.72
N TYR A 893 21.02 0.35 8.61
CA TYR A 893 22.38 0.86 8.83
C TYR A 893 22.67 2.05 7.93
N GLY A 894 22.16 1.99 6.70
CA GLY A 894 22.18 3.09 5.78
C GLY A 894 21.52 4.36 6.29
N ALA A 895 20.24 4.29 6.65
CA ALA A 895 19.49 5.43 7.14
C ALA A 895 20.12 6.02 8.41
N PHE A 896 20.53 5.15 9.35
CA PHE A 896 21.20 5.56 10.57
C PHE A 896 22.55 6.25 10.28
N TYR A 897 23.32 5.73 9.33
CA TYR A 897 24.55 6.36 8.86
C TYR A 897 24.26 7.75 8.27
N ASP A 898 23.34 7.87 7.32
CA ASP A 898 22.97 9.14 6.70
C ASP A 898 22.52 10.18 7.75
N PHE A 899 21.57 9.83 8.62
CA PHE A 899 21.08 10.76 9.65
C PHE A 899 22.12 11.08 10.72
N SER A 900 23.06 10.17 11.00
CA SER A 900 24.18 10.45 11.89
C SER A 900 25.13 11.51 11.31
N PHE A 901 25.35 11.56 9.99
CA PHE A 901 26.10 12.64 9.33
C PHE A 901 25.34 13.96 9.36
N LEU A 902 24.02 13.93 9.19
CA LEU A 902 23.20 15.13 9.33
C LEU A 902 23.26 15.71 10.75
N LEU A 903 23.24 14.84 11.77
CA LEU A 903 23.48 15.23 13.16
C LEU A 903 24.89 15.81 13.33
N GLU A 904 25.92 15.12 12.85
CA GLU A 904 27.32 15.56 12.92
C GLU A 904 27.52 16.96 12.32
N SER A 905 26.90 17.23 11.16
CA SER A 905 27.02 18.51 10.46
C SER A 905 26.47 19.72 11.23
N LYS A 906 25.70 19.48 12.30
CA LYS A 906 25.05 20.51 13.11
C LYS A 906 25.68 20.72 14.48
N ILE A 907 26.70 19.92 14.82
CA ILE A 907 27.42 20.02 16.09
C ILE A 907 28.15 21.36 16.14
N ASP A 908 27.81 22.18 17.13
CA ASP A 908 28.58 23.37 17.46
C ASP A 908 29.70 22.97 18.42
N SER A 909 30.95 23.23 18.04
CA SER A 909 32.13 23.01 18.88
C SER A 909 32.09 23.72 20.24
N LYS A 910 31.26 24.75 20.39
CA LYS A 910 31.07 25.50 21.64
C LYS A 910 30.03 24.87 22.57
N ASP A 911 29.23 23.93 22.09
CA ASP A 911 28.22 23.24 22.89
C ASP A 911 28.89 22.35 23.96
N PRO A 912 28.47 22.41 25.24
CA PRO A 912 29.08 21.66 26.32
C PRO A 912 28.93 20.14 26.17
N ASN A 913 27.94 19.68 25.40
CA ASN A 913 27.67 18.26 25.12
C ASN A 913 28.34 17.78 23.82
N ALA A 914 28.92 18.68 23.01
CA ALA A 914 29.46 18.39 21.69
C ALA A 914 30.38 17.15 21.66
N LYS A 915 31.30 17.03 22.63
CA LYS A 915 32.25 15.90 22.70
C LYS A 915 31.53 14.57 22.91
N THR A 916 30.53 14.54 23.78
CA THR A 916 29.74 13.34 24.08
C THR A 916 28.82 12.99 22.91
N THR A 917 28.14 13.98 22.34
CA THR A 917 27.30 13.80 21.14
C THR A 917 28.13 13.25 19.98
N PHE A 918 29.31 13.83 19.73
CA PHE A 918 30.22 13.39 18.68
C PHE A 918 30.68 11.95 18.90
N SER A 919 31.06 11.58 20.13
CA SER A 919 31.46 10.21 20.46
C SER A 919 30.34 9.20 20.17
N ARG A 920 29.10 9.48 20.59
CA ARG A 920 27.93 8.62 20.33
C ARG A 920 27.62 8.51 18.84
N ILE A 921 27.67 9.62 18.10
CA ILE A 921 27.49 9.62 16.64
C ILE A 921 28.58 8.78 15.95
N LYS A 922 29.84 8.90 16.40
CA LYS A 922 30.95 8.10 15.84
C LYS A 922 30.79 6.60 16.13
N ALA A 923 30.26 6.23 17.29
CA ALA A 923 29.91 4.84 17.59
C ALA A 923 28.85 4.30 16.62
N VAL A 924 27.77 5.06 16.39
CA VAL A 924 26.73 4.70 15.39
C VAL A 924 27.32 4.57 13.99
N GLN A 925 28.14 5.54 13.56
CA GLN A 925 28.81 5.50 12.25
C GLN A 925 29.77 4.32 12.12
N LYS A 926 30.45 3.95 13.20
CA LYS A 926 31.34 2.78 13.24
C LYS A 926 30.55 1.50 13.09
N ILE A 927 29.50 1.28 13.89
CA ILE A 927 28.61 0.10 13.78
C ILE A 927 28.06 -0.03 12.36
N CYS A 928 27.60 1.08 11.77
CA CYS A 928 27.08 1.07 10.41
C CYS A 928 28.18 0.79 9.36
N ARG A 929 29.43 1.21 9.57
CA ARG A 929 30.55 0.91 8.64
C ARG A 929 30.99 -0.53 8.74
N ASP A 930 31.12 -1.03 9.97
CA ASP A 930 31.57 -2.39 10.26
C ASP A 930 30.56 -3.45 9.77
N SER A 931 29.32 -3.05 9.43
CA SER A 931 28.35 -3.92 8.76
C SER A 931 28.75 -4.31 7.34
N GLY A 932 29.61 -3.54 6.66
CA GLY A 932 30.04 -3.78 5.28
C GLY A 932 28.95 -3.59 4.22
N THR A 933 27.85 -2.91 4.55
CA THR A 933 26.67 -2.77 3.67
C THR A 933 26.41 -1.36 3.12
N ILE A 934 27.21 -0.37 3.52
CA ILE A 934 26.98 1.06 3.19
C ILE A 934 27.11 1.33 1.68
N ASP A 935 28.07 0.71 0.99
CA ASP A 935 28.40 1.01 -0.42
C ASP A 935 27.43 0.39 -1.44
N LYS A 936 26.43 -0.37 -0.98
CA LYS A 936 25.53 -1.16 -1.85
C LYS A 936 24.17 -0.48 -2.12
N ARG A 937 23.99 0.80 -1.79
CA ARG A 937 22.65 1.46 -1.82
C ARG A 937 22.67 2.96 -2.13
N GLU A 938 21.48 3.50 -2.40
CA GLU A 938 21.21 4.94 -2.53
C GLU A 938 21.04 5.62 -1.15
N SER A 939 21.62 6.81 -0.96
CA SER A 939 21.47 7.60 0.28
C SER A 939 20.05 8.14 0.46
N TYR A 940 19.59 8.23 1.71
CA TYR A 940 18.33 8.89 2.09
C TYR A 940 18.43 10.43 2.03
N ILE A 941 19.65 10.97 1.95
CA ILE A 941 19.95 12.41 2.01
C ILE A 941 20.45 12.96 0.65
N ALA A 942 20.62 12.12 -0.37
CA ALA A 942 21.14 12.54 -1.67
C ALA A 942 20.34 13.69 -2.31
N ILE A 943 21.07 14.73 -2.73
CA ILE A 943 20.64 15.72 -3.71
C ILE A 943 20.70 15.00 -5.06
N GLU A 944 19.58 14.49 -5.56
CA GLU A 944 19.54 13.78 -6.85
C GLU A 944 19.92 14.74 -8.00
N GLU A 945 21.02 14.43 -8.69
CA GLU A 945 21.22 14.86 -10.08
C GLU A 945 20.13 14.21 -10.97
N PRO A 946 19.64 14.91 -12.00
CA PRO A 946 18.50 14.44 -12.78
C PRO A 946 18.87 13.21 -13.62
N SER A 947 18.47 12.01 -13.18
CA SER A 947 18.50 10.82 -14.03
C SER A 947 17.25 10.77 -14.91
N ASN A 948 17.45 10.65 -16.23
CA ASN A 948 16.40 10.78 -17.24
C ASN A 948 15.44 9.55 -17.34
N GLY A 949 15.68 8.48 -16.59
CA GLY A 949 14.92 7.22 -16.65
C GLY A 949 13.44 7.35 -16.28
N PRO A 950 13.07 7.87 -15.10
CA PRO A 950 11.67 8.06 -14.74
C PRO A 950 10.99 9.21 -15.51
N ALA A 951 11.77 10.15 -16.06
CA ALA A 951 11.27 11.15 -17.00
C ALA A 951 10.86 10.52 -18.34
N LEU A 952 11.60 9.54 -18.87
CA LEU A 952 11.24 8.77 -20.07
C LEU A 952 9.97 7.93 -19.89
N VAL A 953 9.79 7.31 -18.73
CA VAL A 953 8.56 6.54 -18.42
C VAL A 953 7.35 7.46 -18.28
N ALA A 954 7.52 8.62 -17.64
CA ALA A 954 6.49 9.66 -17.59
C ALA A 954 6.16 10.19 -18.99
N LEU A 955 7.16 10.42 -19.84
CA LEU A 955 6.99 10.86 -21.23
C LEU A 955 6.22 9.80 -22.06
N LEU A 956 6.51 8.52 -21.87
CA LEU A 956 5.82 7.40 -22.54
C LEU A 956 4.34 7.32 -22.14
N ILE A 957 4.03 7.47 -20.85
CA ILE A 957 2.64 7.49 -20.35
C ILE A 957 1.89 8.72 -20.88
N VAL A 958 2.58 9.85 -21.03
CA VAL A 958 2.04 11.08 -21.63
C VAL A 958 1.77 10.90 -23.12
N ILE A 959 2.69 10.29 -23.87
CA ILE A 959 2.52 9.98 -25.30
C ILE A 959 1.33 9.04 -25.49
N LEU A 960 1.19 8.01 -24.65
CA LEU A 960 0.05 7.08 -24.68
C LEU A 960 -1.28 7.78 -24.33
N ALA A 961 -1.28 8.72 -23.38
CA ALA A 961 -2.47 9.48 -23.02
C ALA A 961 -2.89 10.51 -24.10
N ILE A 962 -1.92 11.11 -24.79
CA ILE A 962 -2.15 12.01 -25.93
C ILE A 962 -2.65 11.21 -27.13
N LEU A 963 -2.03 10.06 -27.45
CA LEU A 963 -2.52 9.14 -28.49
C LEU A 963 -3.95 8.67 -28.20
N TYR A 964 -4.26 8.34 -26.94
CA TYR A 964 -5.60 7.95 -26.53
C TYR A 964 -6.62 9.10 -26.67
N ALA A 965 -6.22 10.35 -26.40
CA ALA A 965 -7.08 11.52 -26.57
C ALA A 965 -7.27 11.88 -28.05
N TYR A 966 -6.22 11.77 -28.87
CA TYR A 966 -6.24 12.02 -30.30
C TYR A 966 -7.11 11.00 -31.05
N LEU A 967 -6.93 9.70 -30.75
CA LEU A 967 -7.77 8.60 -31.28
C LEU A 967 -9.24 8.68 -30.85
N ARG A 968 -9.56 9.50 -29.84
CA ARG A 968 -10.93 9.74 -29.36
C ARG A 968 -11.56 11.00 -29.97
N ALA A 969 -10.75 11.98 -30.36
CA ALA A 969 -11.21 13.18 -31.07
C ALA A 969 -11.51 12.87 -32.55
N ASP A 970 -10.73 11.99 -33.18
CA ASP A 970 -10.87 11.59 -34.59
C ASP A 970 -12.06 10.65 -34.86
N ARG A 971 -12.78 10.21 -33.81
CA ARG A 971 -14.03 9.44 -33.91
C ARG A 971 -15.28 10.29 -33.67
N ALA A 972 -15.12 11.60 -33.50
CA ALA A 972 -16.20 12.56 -33.23
C ALA A 972 -16.45 13.53 -34.40
N THR A 973 -15.77 13.31 -35.53
CA THR A 973 -16.05 13.86 -36.87
C THR A 973 -16.38 12.69 -37.79
#